data_AF-A0AAE4FYW0-F1
#
_entry.id   AF-A0AAE4FYW0-F1
#
_cell.length_a   1.000
_cell.length_b   1.000
_cell.length_c   1.000
_cell.angle_alpha   90.00
_cell.angle_beta   90.00
_cell.angle_gamma   90.00
#
_symmetry.space_group_name_H-M   'P 1'
#
loop_
_entity.id
_entity.type
_entity.pdbx_description
1 polymer ?
#
loop_
_entity_poly.entity_id
_entity_poly.type
_entity_poly.pdbx_seq_one_letter_code
_entity_poly.pdbx_strand_id
1 'polypeptide(L)'
;MPRAADVDHPIDDSPSASGHSADQADAALNRRRRRHQRIIAALTSLRFGCFLGMVAAAALCVICGSGIAKVLLKLPLLSWKGLALTVFLWACGVALWPEPRHDSRSMRNRALTAARSALMLLPAVLVPAAAVYAVLPIVSLWRFVFSTYAVSLGEALAYIMGVAAFAMLLSTDILLRALRALFEPYADESLYVPNPISERIHDLRDQLRRPWRSSLRTLGPRALLVLVPVVALVASFAVPYLGHPTTSDRPTITQSTGPSANADQLPAYPTGFASKEMWTKNLASGQDVVAGAAGPIVLTSDGATGLDPRDGSNRWSYQRKGATATDVISGPDGRYLAMRFEEPVVYTSMTGTDGNLSPSTPKATVVLDTITGATVFDWRGDSPLQLTDSAVLYGTTAYSLKDRSTMWDLRKLSVDGASGSQSAQAAYSGAAGHSAFVLSRPATYHDAAVPQNDPTATHELPTLTPRSDGRIEFDYSKADDPLVIDGWMVIDKPRGKQSRPSWSRDNDPQDREVQAVSLDGLAGVPGADTRAYDLGMTSAVNDIASMKAGALVTFPPLPAEKPEKKYSSSDRFLWEASGTVGSVFNPWTREVTAAAKTPGLAAASVGITQIAVGEAVEGRITVKPADGSSGVSIPLAPGTTFAPPGDKLYNPQLKDLVLADGNHGDSLVTAVSAPGATIIMVRTGTRYTGTSRIYAVGGEAR
;
A
#
# COMPACT_ATOMS: atom_id res chain seq x y z
N MET A 1 -69.43 100.88 -2.24
CA MET A 1 -70.13 101.41 -1.04
C MET A 1 -69.57 100.72 0.20
N PRO A 2 -69.43 101.46 1.32
CA PRO A 2 -68.21 101.55 2.13
C PRO A 2 -68.38 100.93 3.55
N ARG A 3 -67.35 100.76 4.39
CA ARG A 3 -66.70 101.71 5.34
C ARG A 3 -65.50 100.99 5.96
N ALA A 4 -64.26 101.49 6.04
CA ALA A 4 -63.71 102.70 6.68
C ALA A 4 -63.82 102.72 8.21
N ALA A 5 -62.70 102.50 8.91
CA ALA A 5 -62.10 103.45 9.88
C ALA A 5 -60.87 102.85 10.62
N ASP A 6 -59.71 103.46 10.36
CA ASP A 6 -58.64 103.93 11.29
C ASP A 6 -58.64 103.52 12.78
N VAL A 7 -57.45 103.23 13.33
CA VAL A 7 -56.64 104.10 14.24
C VAL A 7 -55.40 103.33 14.81
N ASP A 8 -54.30 104.09 14.93
CA ASP A 8 -52.92 103.94 15.44
C ASP A 8 -52.49 102.94 16.56
N HIS A 9 -51.20 102.55 16.40
CA HIS A 9 -50.09 101.98 17.21
C HIS A 9 -50.14 101.89 18.78
N PRO A 10 -49.42 100.94 19.44
CA PRO A 10 -47.95 100.98 19.60
C PRO A 10 -47.16 99.63 19.66
N ILE A 11 -45.83 99.79 19.70
CA ILE A 11 -44.72 98.83 19.90
C ILE A 11 -44.80 98.18 21.30
N ASP A 12 -44.65 96.84 21.43
CA ASP A 12 -43.45 96.18 22.00
C ASP A 12 -43.58 94.64 22.04
N ASP A 13 -42.43 93.99 22.27
CA ASP A 13 -42.16 92.60 22.68
C ASP A 13 -41.95 91.53 21.60
N SER A 14 -40.68 91.42 21.22
CA SER A 14 -40.06 90.21 20.67
C SER A 14 -39.96 89.10 21.73
N PRO A 15 -40.47 87.87 21.49
CA PRO A 15 -40.06 86.71 22.25
C PRO A 15 -38.84 86.05 21.60
N SER A 16 -37.83 85.85 22.45
CA SER A 16 -36.55 85.21 22.17
C SER A 16 -36.70 83.82 21.55
N ALA A 17 -36.12 83.61 20.37
CA ALA A 17 -35.93 82.29 19.77
C ALA A 17 -34.65 81.64 20.34
N SER A 18 -34.76 80.89 21.44
CA SER A 18 -33.66 80.10 22.02
C SER A 18 -33.94 78.59 22.11
N GLY A 19 -34.98 78.08 21.45
CA GLY A 19 -35.35 76.65 21.50
C GLY A 19 -34.74 75.73 20.42
N HIS A 20 -34.19 76.27 19.32
CA HIS A 20 -33.83 75.45 18.14
C HIS A 20 -32.45 74.74 18.20
N SER A 21 -31.55 75.12 19.12
CA SER A 21 -30.18 74.55 19.19
C SER A 21 -30.06 73.31 20.08
N ALA A 22 -30.89 73.21 21.13
CA ALA A 22 -30.92 72.05 22.03
C ALA A 22 -31.51 70.80 21.34
N ASP A 23 -32.62 70.96 20.62
CA ASP A 23 -33.27 69.87 19.89
C ASP A 23 -32.39 69.27 18.77
N GLN A 24 -31.56 70.08 18.11
CA GLN A 24 -30.59 69.60 17.13
C GLN A 24 -29.44 68.80 17.77
N ALA A 25 -28.95 69.23 18.94
CA ALA A 25 -27.91 68.53 19.69
C ALA A 25 -28.42 67.18 20.25
N ASP A 26 -29.65 67.15 20.77
CA ASP A 26 -30.29 65.93 21.28
C ASP A 26 -30.67 64.96 20.16
N ALA A 27 -31.13 65.46 19.01
CA ALA A 27 -31.33 64.64 17.82
C ALA A 27 -30.02 64.04 17.28
N ALA A 28 -28.90 64.77 17.37
CA ALA A 28 -27.58 64.27 16.99
C ALA A 28 -27.05 63.22 17.98
N LEU A 29 -27.23 63.42 19.29
CA LEU A 29 -26.93 62.45 20.35
C LEU A 29 -27.75 61.17 20.20
N ASN A 30 -29.05 61.27 19.93
CA ASN A 30 -29.93 60.11 19.69
C ASN A 30 -29.59 59.35 18.40
N ARG A 31 -29.14 60.04 17.35
CA ARG A 31 -28.57 59.38 16.15
C ARG A 31 -27.27 58.66 16.48
N ARG A 32 -26.41 59.26 17.32
CA ARG A 32 -25.15 58.64 17.78
C ARG A 32 -25.44 57.42 18.65
N ARG A 33 -26.35 57.50 19.62
CA ARG A 33 -26.79 56.39 20.50
C ARG A 33 -27.29 55.19 19.68
N ARG A 34 -28.19 55.42 18.71
CA ARG A 34 -28.70 54.38 17.80
C ARG A 34 -27.60 53.73 16.95
N ARG A 35 -26.62 54.51 16.46
CA ARG A 35 -25.45 53.95 15.75
C ARG A 35 -24.60 53.06 16.66
N HIS A 36 -24.35 53.47 17.90
CA HIS A 36 -23.55 52.69 18.86
C HIS A 36 -24.26 51.40 19.28
N GLN A 37 -25.56 51.44 19.54
CA GLN A 37 -26.36 50.24 19.81
C GLN A 37 -26.27 49.23 18.66
N ARG A 38 -26.29 49.69 17.40
CA ARG A 38 -26.11 48.82 16.23
C ARG A 38 -24.69 48.23 16.16
N ILE A 39 -23.65 49.02 16.45
CA ILE A 39 -22.26 48.56 16.45
C ILE A 39 -22.04 47.52 17.55
N ILE A 40 -22.54 47.75 18.77
CA ILE A 40 -22.45 46.79 19.88
C ILE A 40 -23.20 45.50 19.54
N ALA A 41 -24.42 45.59 19.02
CA ALA A 41 -25.18 44.42 18.59
C ALA A 41 -24.46 43.63 17.48
N ALA A 42 -23.81 44.33 16.52
CA ALA A 42 -23.03 43.71 15.46
C ALA A 42 -21.78 43.02 16.02
N LEU A 43 -20.99 43.68 16.87
CA LEU A 43 -19.78 43.11 17.50
C LEU A 43 -20.12 41.92 18.42
N THR A 44 -21.23 41.99 19.15
CA THR A 44 -21.69 40.90 20.00
C THR A 44 -22.16 39.70 19.15
N SER A 45 -22.73 39.94 17.98
CA SER A 45 -23.09 38.89 17.01
C SER A 45 -21.85 38.28 16.36
N LEU A 46 -20.86 39.11 16.01
CA LEU A 46 -19.57 38.69 15.47
C LEU A 46 -18.80 37.81 16.46
N ARG A 47 -18.77 38.18 17.75
CA ARG A 47 -18.15 37.38 18.83
C ARG A 47 -18.79 36.00 18.94
N PHE A 48 -20.12 35.92 18.87
CA PHE A 48 -20.86 34.65 18.89
C PHE A 48 -20.58 33.82 17.64
N GLY A 49 -20.48 34.45 16.46
CA GLY A 49 -20.04 33.81 15.22
C GLY A 49 -18.61 33.27 15.28
N CYS A 50 -17.67 33.99 15.92
CA CYS A 50 -16.30 33.50 16.13
C CYS A 50 -16.26 32.26 17.06
N PHE A 51 -17.10 32.24 18.10
CA PHE A 51 -17.25 31.07 18.97
C PHE A 51 -17.77 29.85 18.20
N LEU A 52 -18.81 30.03 17.38
CA LEU A 52 -19.31 28.99 16.47
C LEU A 52 -18.23 28.54 15.47
N GLY A 53 -17.40 29.47 14.99
CA GLY A 53 -16.24 29.18 14.14
C GLY A 53 -15.22 28.27 14.81
N MET A 54 -14.92 28.45 16.11
CA MET A 54 -14.05 27.52 16.86
C MET A 54 -14.66 26.12 16.99
N VAL A 55 -15.97 26.03 17.23
CA VAL A 55 -16.68 24.74 17.28
C VAL A 55 -16.62 24.03 15.92
N ALA A 56 -16.83 24.77 14.83
CA ALA A 56 -16.70 24.25 13.47
C ALA A 56 -15.27 23.78 13.17
N ALA A 57 -14.25 24.53 13.59
CA ALA A 57 -12.85 24.13 13.46
C ALA A 57 -12.54 22.83 14.22
N ALA A 58 -13.06 22.66 15.44
CA ALA A 58 -12.91 21.42 16.20
C ALA A 58 -13.57 20.22 15.49
N ALA A 59 -14.78 20.40 14.94
CA ALA A 59 -15.45 19.36 14.17
C ALA A 59 -14.69 19.01 12.88
N LEU A 60 -14.20 20.01 12.14
CA LEU A 60 -13.40 19.82 10.92
C LEU A 60 -12.07 19.12 11.21
N CYS A 61 -11.44 19.37 12.36
CA CYS A 61 -10.23 18.67 12.77
C CYS A 61 -10.43 17.15 12.87
N VAL A 62 -11.62 16.71 13.31
CA VAL A 62 -11.98 15.28 13.41
C VAL A 62 -12.41 14.72 12.06
N ILE A 63 -13.28 15.43 11.34
CA ILE A 63 -13.89 14.94 10.08
C ILE A 63 -12.86 14.92 8.94
N CYS A 64 -12.02 15.95 8.87
CA CYS A 64 -11.01 16.13 7.83
C CYS A 64 -9.61 15.75 8.32
N GLY A 65 -9.53 14.90 9.35
CA GLY A 65 -8.28 14.38 9.86
C GLY A 65 -7.46 13.69 8.77
N SER A 66 -6.14 13.88 8.80
CA SER A 66 -5.23 13.27 7.83
C SER A 66 -4.97 11.79 8.12
N GLY A 67 -5.29 11.33 9.34
CA GLY A 67 -4.95 9.99 9.82
C GLY A 67 -3.47 9.82 10.20
N ILE A 68 -2.65 10.87 10.04
CA ILE A 68 -1.22 10.83 10.41
C ILE A 68 -1.10 11.01 11.92
N ALA A 69 -0.51 10.00 12.56
CA ALA A 69 -0.27 10.04 14.00
C ALA A 69 0.67 11.20 14.38
N LYS A 70 0.44 11.74 15.59
CA LYS A 70 1.23 12.80 16.23
C LYS A 70 1.12 14.21 15.62
N VAL A 71 0.43 14.42 14.49
CA VAL A 71 0.26 15.76 13.90
C VAL A 71 -0.41 16.72 14.89
N LEU A 72 -1.58 16.36 15.43
CA LEU A 72 -2.29 17.18 16.42
C LEU A 72 -1.46 17.49 17.69
N LEU A 73 -0.59 16.58 18.10
CA LEU A 73 0.32 16.78 19.25
C LEU A 73 1.39 17.84 18.94
N LYS A 74 1.84 17.94 17.69
CA LYS A 74 2.93 18.84 17.26
C LYS A 74 2.46 20.27 16.96
N LEU A 75 1.18 20.48 16.61
CA LEU A 75 0.64 21.81 16.28
C LEU A 75 0.76 22.84 17.44
N PRO A 76 0.45 22.51 18.71
CA PRO A 76 0.65 23.43 19.83
C PRO A 76 2.12 23.75 20.08
N LEU A 77 3.02 22.77 19.95
CA LEU A 77 4.47 22.95 20.13
C LEU A 77 5.03 23.99 19.14
N LEU A 78 4.53 24.02 17.91
CA LEU A 78 4.92 24.97 16.86
C LEU A 78 4.39 26.39 17.11
N SER A 79 3.20 26.52 17.70
CA SER A 79 2.48 27.80 17.81
C SER A 79 2.49 28.44 19.20
N TRP A 80 3.04 27.76 20.21
CA TRP A 80 2.91 28.17 21.63
C TRP A 80 3.40 29.60 21.90
N LYS A 81 4.52 30.03 21.29
CA LYS A 81 5.07 31.38 21.48
C LYS A 81 4.11 32.46 20.98
N GLY A 82 3.52 32.25 19.81
CA GLY A 82 2.55 33.18 19.23
C GLY A 82 1.23 33.17 20.01
N LEU A 83 0.75 32.00 20.41
CA LEU A 83 -0.45 31.87 21.26
C LEU A 83 -0.25 32.56 22.61
N ALA A 84 0.88 32.36 23.29
CA ALA A 84 1.20 33.06 24.53
C ALA A 84 1.22 34.59 24.33
N LEU A 85 1.80 35.07 23.23
CA LEU A 85 1.78 36.49 22.87
C LEU A 85 0.37 37.02 22.62
N THR A 86 -0.50 36.26 21.93
CA THR A 86 -1.90 36.67 21.70
C THR A 86 -2.68 36.83 22.99
N VAL A 87 -2.51 35.89 23.94
CA VAL A 87 -3.18 35.92 25.25
C VAL A 87 -2.61 37.07 26.10
N PHE A 88 -1.29 37.28 26.08
CA PHE A 88 -0.65 38.39 26.78
C PHE A 88 -1.16 39.75 26.28
N LEU A 89 -1.20 39.96 24.97
CA LEU A 89 -1.71 41.20 24.37
C LEU A 89 -3.19 41.42 24.68
N TRP A 90 -4.00 40.35 24.70
CA TRP A 90 -5.38 40.44 25.13
C TRP A 90 -5.50 40.83 26.60
N ALA A 91 -4.72 40.22 27.50
CA ALA A 91 -4.70 40.58 28.92
C ALA A 91 -4.30 42.05 29.13
N CYS A 92 -3.30 42.54 28.38
CA CYS A 92 -2.96 43.96 28.35
C CYS A 92 -4.14 44.83 27.88
N GLY A 93 -4.83 44.43 26.81
CA GLY A 93 -6.03 45.12 26.32
C GLY A 93 -7.16 45.17 27.34
N VAL A 94 -7.39 44.09 28.08
CA VAL A 94 -8.39 44.04 29.16
C VAL A 94 -7.97 44.94 30.33
N ALA A 95 -6.70 44.92 30.73
CA ALA A 95 -6.18 45.75 31.82
C ALA A 95 -6.15 47.25 31.49
N LEU A 96 -5.97 47.61 30.22
CA LEU A 96 -6.00 49.00 29.73
C LEU A 96 -7.42 49.60 29.72
N TRP A 97 -8.46 48.76 29.71
CA TRP A 97 -9.87 49.15 29.74
C TRP A 97 -10.64 48.48 30.89
N PRO A 98 -10.32 48.80 32.15
CA PRO A 98 -11.08 48.30 33.29
C PRO A 98 -12.52 48.86 33.26
N GLU A 99 -13.47 48.10 33.81
CA GLU A 99 -14.86 48.53 33.95
C GLU A 99 -14.95 49.91 34.63
N PRO A 100 -15.91 50.78 34.23
CA PRO A 100 -15.91 52.16 34.64
C PRO A 100 -16.11 52.27 36.16
N ARG A 101 -15.03 52.54 36.90
CA ARG A 101 -15.11 53.15 38.22
C ARG A 101 -15.20 54.66 38.03
N HIS A 102 -16.27 55.22 38.56
CA HIS A 102 -16.51 56.65 38.64
C HIS A 102 -15.41 57.26 39.50
N ASP A 103 -14.32 57.75 38.90
CA ASP A 103 -13.63 58.96 39.35
C ASP A 103 -12.40 59.29 38.49
N SER A 104 -12.49 60.40 37.79
CA SER A 104 -11.62 61.58 37.96
C SER A 104 -11.66 62.43 36.70
N ARG A 105 -12.24 63.60 36.86
CA ARG A 105 -12.38 64.63 35.84
C ARG A 105 -11.11 65.47 35.82
N SER A 106 -10.15 65.16 34.94
CA SER A 106 -9.14 66.13 34.50
C SER A 106 -8.39 65.62 33.26
N MET A 107 -8.58 66.25 32.11
CA MET A 107 -7.53 67.12 31.56
C MET A 107 -7.85 67.73 30.19
N ARG A 108 -7.43 68.98 30.13
CA ARG A 108 -7.31 69.92 29.02
C ARG A 108 -6.19 69.45 28.06
N ASN A 109 -6.53 68.75 26.97
CA ASN A 109 -5.85 68.73 25.65
C ASN A 109 -6.38 67.58 24.75
N ARG A 110 -7.20 67.91 23.73
CA ARG A 110 -7.81 66.93 22.79
C ARG A 110 -6.80 66.01 22.11
N ALA A 111 -5.60 66.52 21.79
CA ALA A 111 -4.57 65.73 21.11
C ALA A 111 -4.01 64.60 22.01
N LEU A 112 -3.85 64.86 23.30
CA LEU A 112 -3.28 63.90 24.25
C LEU A 112 -4.31 62.82 24.64
N THR A 113 -5.60 63.19 24.69
CA THR A 113 -6.71 62.23 24.83
C THR A 113 -6.85 61.35 23.61
N ALA A 114 -6.74 61.91 22.40
CA ALA A 114 -6.79 61.15 21.15
C ALA A 114 -5.60 60.17 21.02
N ALA A 115 -4.38 60.62 21.34
CA ALA A 115 -3.19 59.77 21.35
C ALA A 115 -3.29 58.62 22.38
N ARG A 116 -3.79 58.91 23.58
CA ARG A 116 -4.04 57.90 24.63
C ARG A 116 -5.10 56.88 24.21
N SER A 117 -6.17 57.34 23.55
CA SER A 117 -7.23 56.47 23.01
C SER A 117 -6.71 55.56 21.90
N ALA A 118 -5.86 56.08 21.01
CA ALA A 118 -5.24 55.30 19.94
C ALA A 118 -4.28 54.23 20.50
N LEU A 119 -3.47 54.59 21.50
CA LEU A 119 -2.57 53.66 22.19
C LEU A 119 -3.34 52.53 22.90
N MET A 120 -4.52 52.84 23.45
CA MET A 120 -5.39 51.87 24.12
C MET A 120 -6.13 50.91 23.16
N LEU A 121 -6.25 51.24 21.87
CA LEU A 121 -6.83 50.36 20.84
C LEU A 121 -5.78 49.47 20.14
N LEU A 122 -4.50 49.77 20.36
CA LEU A 122 -3.36 49.06 19.78
C LEU A 122 -3.38 47.54 20.05
N PRO A 123 -3.78 47.05 21.25
CA PRO A 123 -3.93 45.61 21.51
C PRO A 123 -4.96 44.91 20.61
N ALA A 124 -6.05 45.59 20.22
CA ALA A 124 -7.08 45.00 19.35
C ALA A 124 -6.55 44.67 17.94
N VAL A 125 -5.51 45.38 17.50
CA VAL A 125 -4.82 45.19 16.21
C VAL A 125 -3.59 44.27 16.35
N LEU A 126 -2.90 44.30 17.49
CA LEU A 126 -1.76 43.42 17.75
C LEU A 126 -2.17 41.96 17.98
N VAL A 127 -3.34 41.70 18.56
CA VAL A 127 -3.82 40.31 18.78
C VAL A 127 -3.94 39.52 17.46
N PRO A 128 -4.57 40.04 16.38
CA PRO A 128 -4.58 39.38 15.08
C PRO A 128 -3.18 39.20 14.48
N ALA A 129 -2.30 40.20 14.63
CA ALA A 129 -0.92 40.09 14.14
C ALA A 129 -0.12 38.99 14.86
N ALA A 130 -0.27 38.88 16.17
CA ALA A 130 0.33 37.80 16.96
C ALA A 130 -0.26 36.43 16.61
N ALA A 131 -1.54 36.38 16.25
CA ALA A 131 -2.19 35.14 15.78
C ALA A 131 -1.68 34.72 14.40
N VAL A 132 -1.45 35.67 13.48
CA VAL A 132 -0.77 35.40 12.20
C VAL A 132 0.62 34.82 12.48
N TYR A 133 1.39 35.41 13.40
CA TYR A 133 2.70 34.89 13.80
C TYR A 133 2.62 33.45 14.37
N ALA A 134 1.58 33.14 15.15
CA ALA A 134 1.34 31.79 15.68
C ALA A 134 1.03 30.75 14.57
N VAL A 135 0.40 31.19 13.50
CA VAL A 135 -0.08 30.35 12.39
C VAL A 135 0.99 30.12 11.31
N LEU A 136 1.91 31.07 11.09
CA LEU A 136 2.99 30.98 10.10
C LEU A 136 3.75 29.63 10.11
N PRO A 137 4.24 29.11 11.25
CA PRO A 137 4.96 27.82 11.26
C PRO A 137 4.05 26.65 10.85
N ILE A 138 2.76 26.73 11.13
CA ILE A 138 1.78 25.69 10.78
C ILE A 138 1.42 25.75 9.29
N VAL A 139 1.29 26.95 8.72
CA VAL A 139 1.12 27.14 7.27
C VAL A 139 2.34 26.62 6.53
N SER A 140 3.55 26.92 7.02
CA SER A 140 4.78 26.39 6.43
C SER A 140 4.83 24.86 6.51
N LEU A 141 4.43 24.29 7.65
CA LEU A 141 4.35 22.84 7.83
C LEU A 141 3.36 22.21 6.85
N TRP A 142 2.12 22.71 6.80
CA TRP A 142 1.09 22.22 5.89
C TRP A 142 1.56 22.32 4.45
N ARG A 143 2.13 23.46 4.05
CA ARG A 143 2.65 23.68 2.69
C ARG A 143 3.78 22.72 2.36
N PHE A 144 4.74 22.52 3.26
CA PHE A 144 5.85 21.58 3.07
C PHE A 144 5.34 20.15 2.92
N VAL A 145 4.49 19.68 3.84
CA VAL A 145 3.95 18.31 3.80
C VAL A 145 3.12 18.09 2.54
N PHE A 146 2.29 19.06 2.18
CA PHE A 146 1.49 19.01 0.97
C PHE A 146 2.36 19.02 -0.29
N SER A 147 3.39 19.86 -0.37
CA SER A 147 4.28 19.92 -1.54
C SER A 147 5.19 18.71 -1.68
N THR A 148 5.63 18.12 -0.57
CA THR A 148 6.61 17.03 -0.56
C THR A 148 5.93 15.66 -0.68
N TYR A 149 4.77 15.47 -0.04
CA TYR A 149 4.11 14.17 0.08
C TYR A 149 2.73 14.11 -0.58
N ALA A 150 2.23 15.21 -1.15
CA ALA A 150 0.85 15.32 -1.67
C ALA A 150 -0.25 15.00 -0.63
N VAL A 151 0.09 15.01 0.67
CA VAL A 151 -0.86 14.78 1.77
C VAL A 151 -1.35 16.11 2.31
N SER A 152 -2.67 16.28 2.37
CA SER A 152 -3.26 17.45 3.01
C SER A 152 -3.47 17.20 4.51
N LEU A 153 -2.78 17.97 5.34
CA LEU A 153 -2.99 17.97 6.79
C LEU A 153 -4.24 18.79 7.14
N GLY A 154 -5.43 18.19 7.03
CA GLY A 154 -6.69 18.86 7.40
C GLY A 154 -6.73 19.28 8.86
N GLU A 155 -6.06 18.55 9.76
CA GLU A 155 -5.86 18.95 11.17
C GLU A 155 -5.13 20.30 11.29
N ALA A 156 -4.09 20.52 10.47
CA ALA A 156 -3.33 21.76 10.48
C ALA A 156 -4.19 22.93 9.97
N LEU A 157 -4.94 22.74 8.88
CA LEU A 157 -5.86 23.76 8.35
C LEU A 157 -6.97 24.11 9.35
N ALA A 158 -7.56 23.10 10.00
CA ALA A 158 -8.58 23.28 11.03
C ALA A 158 -8.01 24.01 12.26
N TYR A 159 -6.78 23.70 12.66
CA TYR A 159 -6.09 24.41 13.75
C TYR A 159 -5.85 25.88 13.42
N ILE A 160 -5.40 26.19 12.19
CA ILE A 160 -5.23 27.57 11.71
C ILE A 160 -6.55 28.34 11.77
N MET A 161 -7.63 27.73 11.30
CA MET A 161 -8.99 28.28 11.38
C MET A 161 -9.38 28.56 12.84
N GLY A 162 -9.10 27.63 13.76
CA GLY A 162 -9.34 27.78 15.19
C GLY A 162 -8.56 28.95 15.81
N VAL A 163 -7.27 29.11 15.49
CA VAL A 163 -6.44 30.23 15.98
C VAL A 163 -6.95 31.57 15.44
N ALA A 164 -7.35 31.62 14.17
CA ALA A 164 -7.94 32.83 13.58
C ALA A 164 -9.27 33.21 14.25
N ALA A 165 -10.15 32.23 14.50
CA ALA A 165 -11.42 32.42 15.20
C ALA A 165 -11.20 32.90 16.65
N PHE A 166 -10.22 32.32 17.34
CA PHE A 166 -9.82 32.71 18.70
C PHE A 166 -9.31 34.16 18.74
N ALA A 167 -8.43 34.55 17.82
CA ALA A 167 -7.91 35.91 17.74
C ALA A 167 -9.01 36.94 17.46
N MET A 168 -9.94 36.64 16.54
CA MET A 168 -11.10 37.50 16.30
C MET A 168 -12.00 37.62 17.53
N LEU A 169 -12.19 36.53 18.29
CA LEU A 169 -12.95 36.54 19.54
C LEU A 169 -12.29 37.45 20.58
N LEU A 170 -10.97 37.39 20.75
CA LEU A 170 -10.21 38.24 21.66
C LEU A 170 -10.23 39.72 21.21
N SER A 171 -10.02 40.01 19.93
CA SER A 171 -10.09 41.38 19.39
C SER A 171 -11.48 41.99 19.53
N THR A 172 -12.54 41.21 19.28
CA THR A 172 -13.92 41.68 19.46
C THR A 172 -14.27 41.91 20.93
N ASP A 173 -13.71 41.13 21.87
CA ASP A 173 -13.84 41.38 23.31
C ASP A 173 -13.18 42.71 23.72
N ILE A 174 -11.93 42.96 23.29
CA ILE A 174 -11.24 44.23 23.56
C ILE A 174 -12.02 45.40 22.96
N LEU A 175 -12.49 45.27 21.72
CA LEU A 175 -13.25 46.33 21.05
C LEU A 175 -14.60 46.59 21.74
N LEU A 176 -15.30 45.55 22.21
CA LEU A 176 -16.51 45.69 23.00
C LEU A 176 -16.25 46.42 24.33
N ARG A 177 -15.14 46.10 25.02
CA ARG A 177 -14.73 46.78 26.26
C ARG A 177 -14.37 48.24 26.02
N ALA A 178 -13.58 48.51 24.98
CA ALA A 178 -13.22 49.87 24.58
C ALA A 178 -14.46 50.70 24.21
N LEU A 179 -15.40 50.12 23.44
CA LEU A 179 -16.63 50.82 23.05
C LEU A 179 -17.52 51.14 24.26
N ARG A 180 -17.58 50.24 25.25
CA ARG A 180 -18.28 50.49 26.53
C ARG A 180 -17.62 51.64 27.29
N ALA A 181 -16.32 51.55 27.54
CA ALA A 181 -15.60 52.56 28.31
C ALA A 181 -15.58 53.96 27.68
N LEU A 182 -15.60 54.06 26.34
CA LEU A 182 -15.68 55.34 25.62
C LEU A 182 -17.07 55.99 25.61
N PHE A 183 -18.15 55.22 25.81
CA PHE A 183 -19.53 55.72 25.67
C PHE A 183 -20.37 55.71 26.96
N GLU A 184 -20.05 54.85 27.92
CA GLU A 184 -20.76 54.78 29.20
C GLU A 184 -20.75 56.11 30.00
N PRO A 185 -19.71 56.97 29.94
CA PRO A 185 -19.72 58.27 30.65
C PRO A 185 -20.79 59.27 30.18
N TYR A 186 -21.55 58.96 29.12
CA TYR A 186 -22.51 59.87 28.48
C TYR A 186 -23.94 59.31 28.41
N ALA A 187 -24.26 58.21 29.09
CA ALA A 187 -25.58 57.57 29.04
C ALA A 187 -26.24 57.46 30.43
N ASP A 188 -27.43 58.05 30.59
CA ASP A 188 -28.22 57.99 31.85
C ASP A 188 -28.86 56.62 32.12
N GLU A 189 -28.89 55.73 31.12
CA GLU A 189 -29.32 54.33 31.26
C GLU A 189 -28.27 53.41 30.66
N SER A 190 -27.92 52.34 31.39
CA SER A 190 -26.98 51.32 30.91
C SER A 190 -27.51 50.73 29.59
N LEU A 191 -26.76 50.90 28.51
CA LEU A 191 -27.12 50.41 27.18
C LEU A 191 -27.01 48.87 27.05
N TYR A 192 -26.77 48.19 28.16
CA TYR A 192 -26.35 46.81 28.24
C TYR A 192 -27.35 45.98 29.04
N VAL A 193 -28.21 45.23 28.35
CA VAL A 193 -28.93 44.08 28.92
C VAL A 193 -28.20 42.84 28.45
N PRO A 194 -27.49 42.10 29.32
CA PRO A 194 -26.85 40.87 28.94
C PRO A 194 -27.91 39.79 28.71
N ASN A 195 -28.21 39.48 27.45
CA ASN A 195 -29.00 38.28 27.15
C ASN A 195 -28.12 37.04 27.31
N PRO A 196 -28.57 36.00 28.02
CA PRO A 196 -27.81 34.78 28.20
C PRO A 196 -27.58 34.06 26.85
N ILE A 197 -26.45 33.36 26.74
CA ILE A 197 -26.05 32.62 25.53
C ILE A 197 -27.13 31.60 25.11
N SER A 198 -27.87 31.04 26.08
CA SER A 198 -28.97 30.10 25.88
C SER A 198 -30.13 30.68 25.06
N GLU A 199 -30.59 31.90 25.36
CA GLU A 199 -31.67 32.56 24.61
C GLU A 199 -31.28 32.80 23.15
N ARG A 200 -30.00 33.09 22.91
CA ARG A 200 -29.50 33.37 21.56
C ARG A 200 -29.40 32.12 20.69
N ILE A 201 -29.08 30.98 21.31
CA ILE A 201 -29.13 29.67 20.65
C ILE A 201 -30.58 29.33 20.28
N HIS A 202 -31.54 29.67 21.13
CA HIS A 202 -32.97 29.48 20.84
C HIS A 202 -33.45 30.38 19.71
N ASP A 203 -33.13 31.68 19.74
CA ASP A 203 -33.48 32.63 18.66
C ASP A 203 -32.88 32.22 17.31
N LEU A 204 -31.61 31.76 17.29
CA LEU A 204 -30.98 31.24 16.08
C LEU A 204 -31.67 29.96 15.58
N ARG A 205 -32.02 29.04 16.50
CA ARG A 205 -32.72 27.79 16.20
C ARG A 205 -34.12 28.03 15.64
N ASP A 206 -34.85 28.99 16.21
CA ASP A 206 -36.20 29.36 15.78
C ASP A 206 -36.18 30.05 14.40
N GLN A 207 -35.16 30.87 14.14
CA GLN A 207 -34.96 31.47 12.82
C GLN A 207 -34.56 30.43 11.76
N LEU A 208 -33.75 29.42 12.12
CA LEU A 208 -33.33 28.33 11.23
C LEU A 208 -34.43 27.28 10.96
N ARG A 209 -35.44 27.17 11.83
CA ARG A 209 -36.59 26.25 11.66
C ARG A 209 -37.65 26.73 10.66
N ARG A 210 -37.54 27.95 10.13
CA ARG A 210 -38.48 28.46 9.12
C ARG A 210 -38.29 27.73 7.77
N PRO A 211 -39.35 27.52 6.97
CA PRO A 211 -39.32 26.60 5.83
C PRO A 211 -38.25 26.98 4.79
N TRP A 212 -37.35 26.05 4.52
CA TRP A 212 -36.16 26.18 3.66
C TRP A 212 -36.43 26.57 2.19
N ARG A 213 -37.69 26.70 1.76
CA ARG A 213 -38.04 26.98 0.35
C ARG A 213 -38.24 28.46 0.00
N SER A 214 -38.20 29.39 0.96
CA SER A 214 -38.29 30.83 0.66
C SER A 214 -37.05 31.59 1.14
N SER A 215 -36.07 31.68 0.24
CA SER A 215 -35.04 32.73 0.12
C SER A 215 -34.27 33.17 1.38
N LEU A 216 -32.93 33.13 1.28
CA LEU A 216 -31.96 33.84 2.13
C LEU A 216 -32.31 35.33 2.44
N ARG A 217 -33.30 35.92 1.78
CA ARG A 217 -33.82 37.27 2.00
C ARG A 217 -34.59 37.46 3.32
N THR A 218 -35.00 36.41 4.02
CA THR A 218 -35.76 36.54 5.30
C THR A 218 -34.95 36.22 6.56
N LEU A 219 -33.65 35.95 6.45
CA LEU A 219 -32.79 35.93 7.65
C LEU A 219 -32.71 37.35 8.20
N GLY A 220 -33.07 37.54 9.47
CA GLY A 220 -32.91 38.83 10.13
C GLY A 220 -31.43 39.28 10.06
N PRO A 221 -31.15 40.59 9.99
CA PRO A 221 -29.78 41.12 9.85
C PRO A 221 -28.81 40.63 10.93
N ARG A 222 -29.34 40.21 12.10
CA ARG A 222 -28.56 39.63 13.20
C ARG A 222 -28.07 38.21 12.91
N ALA A 223 -28.90 37.33 12.34
CA ALA A 223 -28.47 35.98 11.99
C ALA A 223 -27.45 35.97 10.86
N LEU A 224 -27.60 36.88 9.89
CA LEU A 224 -26.62 37.11 8.83
C LEU A 224 -25.24 37.51 9.40
N LEU A 225 -25.21 38.44 10.37
CA LEU A 225 -23.97 38.86 11.05
C LEU A 225 -23.29 37.76 11.88
N VAL A 226 -24.06 36.81 12.43
CA VAL A 226 -23.50 35.62 13.12
C VAL A 226 -22.90 34.64 12.11
N LEU A 227 -23.54 34.46 10.96
CA LEU A 227 -23.13 33.47 9.95
C LEU A 227 -21.90 33.90 9.15
N VAL A 228 -21.76 35.20 8.84
CA VAL A 228 -20.66 35.76 8.04
C VAL A 228 -19.26 35.29 8.48
N PRO A 229 -18.83 35.44 9.76
CA PRO A 229 -17.51 34.98 10.19
C PRO A 229 -17.36 33.46 10.11
N VAL A 230 -18.43 32.69 10.39
CA VAL A 230 -18.41 31.23 10.30
C VAL A 230 -18.19 30.78 8.85
N VAL A 231 -18.96 31.35 7.92
CA VAL A 231 -18.86 31.06 6.49
C VAL A 231 -17.48 31.46 5.95
N ALA A 232 -16.97 32.63 6.34
CA ALA A 232 -15.64 33.07 5.93
C ALA A 232 -14.54 32.11 6.41
N LEU A 233 -14.56 31.71 7.69
CA LEU A 233 -13.60 30.78 8.26
C LEU A 233 -13.66 29.38 7.63
N VAL A 234 -14.88 28.86 7.41
CA VAL A 234 -15.08 27.56 6.74
C VAL A 234 -14.64 27.64 5.28
N ALA A 235 -14.90 28.74 4.58
CA ALA A 235 -14.40 28.94 3.22
C ALA A 235 -12.86 28.99 3.17
N SER A 236 -12.21 29.66 4.13
CA SER A 236 -10.75 29.68 4.24
C SER A 236 -10.13 28.30 4.50
N PHE A 237 -10.87 27.37 5.12
CA PHE A 237 -10.48 25.97 5.24
C PHE A 237 -10.77 25.17 3.96
N ALA A 238 -11.97 25.33 3.41
CA ALA A 238 -12.47 24.51 2.31
C ALA A 238 -11.71 24.73 1.01
N VAL A 239 -11.30 25.97 0.70
CA VAL A 239 -10.52 26.30 -0.50
C VAL A 239 -9.21 25.51 -0.59
N PRO A 240 -8.31 25.52 0.41
CA PRO A 240 -7.09 24.71 0.37
C PRO A 240 -7.33 23.21 0.55
N TYR A 241 -8.41 22.79 1.24
CA TYR A 241 -8.70 21.38 1.48
C TYR A 241 -9.31 20.66 0.26
N LEU A 242 -10.26 21.28 -0.44
CA LEU A 242 -10.95 20.72 -1.61
C LEU A 242 -10.25 21.03 -2.93
N GLY A 243 -9.45 22.10 -2.99
CA GLY A 243 -8.80 22.55 -4.22
C GLY A 243 -7.79 21.56 -4.81
N HIS A 244 -7.42 20.52 -4.05
CA HIS A 244 -6.49 19.49 -4.50
C HIS A 244 -6.92 18.13 -3.95
N PRO A 245 -7.39 17.19 -4.80
CA PRO A 245 -7.74 15.87 -4.34
C PRO A 245 -6.52 15.21 -3.71
N THR A 246 -6.64 14.84 -2.44
CA THR A 246 -5.75 13.87 -1.82
C THR A 246 -6.13 12.52 -2.43
N THR A 247 -5.50 12.17 -3.55
CA THR A 247 -5.58 10.82 -4.08
C THR A 247 -4.82 9.96 -3.09
N SER A 248 -5.52 9.41 -2.10
CA SER A 248 -5.03 8.20 -1.44
C SER A 248 -4.99 7.16 -2.55
N ASP A 249 -3.79 6.87 -3.07
CA ASP A 249 -3.53 5.87 -4.10
C ASP A 249 -3.81 4.48 -3.51
N ARG A 250 -5.09 4.21 -3.23
CA ARG A 250 -5.52 2.89 -2.79
C ARG A 250 -5.51 1.98 -4.01
N PRO A 251 -4.97 0.77 -3.89
CA PRO A 251 -4.97 -0.16 -5.00
C PRO A 251 -6.40 -0.42 -5.49
N THR A 252 -6.58 -0.42 -6.81
CA THR A 252 -7.86 -0.75 -7.44
C THR A 252 -7.82 -2.19 -7.92
N ILE A 253 -8.74 -3.02 -7.44
CA ILE A 253 -8.81 -4.44 -7.82
C ILE A 253 -9.81 -4.60 -8.97
N THR A 254 -9.36 -5.23 -10.05
CA THR A 254 -10.20 -5.64 -11.18
C THR A 254 -9.99 -7.12 -11.46
N GLN A 255 -11.09 -7.88 -11.59
CA GLN A 255 -11.05 -9.32 -11.74
C GLN A 255 -12.09 -9.79 -12.77
N SER A 256 -11.71 -10.75 -13.59
CA SER A 256 -12.59 -11.50 -14.50
C SER A 256 -12.38 -12.98 -14.23
N THR A 257 -13.46 -13.67 -13.86
CA THR A 257 -13.42 -15.11 -13.56
C THR A 257 -13.78 -15.95 -14.77
N GLY A 258 -13.10 -17.08 -14.93
CA GLY A 258 -13.37 -18.09 -15.95
C GLY A 258 -14.34 -19.18 -15.46
N PRO A 259 -14.73 -20.12 -16.35
CA PRO A 259 -15.60 -21.23 -16.00
C PRO A 259 -14.90 -22.20 -15.02
N SER A 260 -15.69 -22.82 -14.14
CA SER A 260 -15.22 -23.96 -13.34
C SER A 260 -15.06 -25.19 -14.21
N ALA A 261 -14.05 -26.00 -13.93
CA ALA A 261 -13.85 -27.32 -14.55
C ALA A 261 -13.71 -28.38 -13.45
N ASN A 262 -14.21 -29.57 -13.72
CA ASN A 262 -13.94 -30.73 -12.86
C ASN A 262 -12.51 -31.24 -13.10
N ALA A 263 -11.95 -31.94 -12.12
CA ALA A 263 -10.57 -32.43 -12.19
C ALA A 263 -10.31 -33.37 -13.39
N ASP A 264 -11.30 -34.16 -13.81
CA ASP A 264 -11.25 -35.06 -14.98
C ASP A 264 -11.20 -34.32 -16.33
N GLN A 265 -11.53 -33.03 -16.33
CA GLN A 265 -11.50 -32.18 -17.53
C GLN A 265 -10.22 -31.34 -17.63
N LEU A 266 -9.36 -31.38 -16.60
CA LEU A 266 -8.11 -30.63 -16.59
C LEU A 266 -7.08 -31.27 -17.56
N PRO A 267 -6.31 -30.46 -18.30
CA PRO A 267 -5.25 -30.99 -19.14
C PRO A 267 -4.17 -31.72 -18.34
N ALA A 268 -3.55 -32.74 -18.92
CA ALA A 268 -2.37 -33.38 -18.32
C ALA A 268 -1.08 -32.63 -18.68
N TYR A 269 -0.02 -32.83 -17.91
CA TYR A 269 1.31 -32.34 -18.27
C TYR A 269 1.84 -33.03 -19.53
N PRO A 270 2.48 -32.30 -20.45
CA PRO A 270 3.07 -32.89 -21.65
C PRO A 270 4.29 -33.75 -21.29
N THR A 271 4.34 -34.98 -21.80
CA THR A 271 5.48 -35.91 -21.62
C THR A 271 6.51 -35.84 -22.75
N GLY A 272 6.31 -34.96 -23.72
CA GLY A 272 7.15 -34.83 -24.92
C GLY A 272 6.83 -33.53 -25.65
N PHE A 273 7.35 -33.36 -26.86
CA PHE A 273 7.21 -32.13 -27.63
C PHE A 273 6.64 -32.43 -29.01
N ALA A 274 5.48 -31.86 -29.31
CA ALA A 274 4.95 -31.86 -30.67
C ALA A 274 5.93 -31.13 -31.62
N SER A 275 5.96 -31.55 -32.89
CA SER A 275 6.90 -31.00 -33.90
C SER A 275 6.68 -29.51 -34.26
N LYS A 276 5.54 -28.93 -33.86
CA LYS A 276 5.11 -27.56 -34.17
C LYS A 276 4.49 -26.89 -32.94
N GLU A 277 4.57 -25.58 -32.89
CA GLU A 277 3.83 -24.76 -31.95
C GLU A 277 2.32 -24.80 -32.21
N MET A 278 1.53 -24.73 -31.14
CA MET A 278 0.07 -24.63 -31.19
C MET A 278 -0.37 -23.19 -31.39
N TRP A 279 0.25 -22.26 -30.67
CA TRP A 279 -0.05 -20.83 -30.72
C TRP A 279 1.13 -20.00 -30.19
N THR A 280 1.09 -18.70 -30.48
CA THR A 280 2.07 -17.73 -30.02
C THR A 280 1.39 -16.49 -29.43
N LYS A 281 2.02 -15.85 -28.45
CA LYS A 281 1.47 -14.64 -27.81
C LYS A 281 2.57 -13.67 -27.39
N ASN A 282 2.34 -12.38 -27.61
CA ASN A 282 3.24 -11.33 -27.15
C ASN A 282 2.94 -10.97 -25.70
N LEU A 283 3.99 -10.81 -24.90
CA LEU A 283 3.97 -10.40 -23.52
C LEU A 283 4.63 -9.03 -23.36
N ALA A 284 4.08 -8.25 -22.43
CA ALA A 284 4.68 -6.98 -22.02
C ALA A 284 5.99 -7.21 -21.28
N SER A 285 6.79 -6.15 -21.15
CA SER A 285 8.05 -6.20 -20.41
C SER A 285 7.82 -6.60 -18.94
N GLY A 286 8.67 -7.48 -18.41
CA GLY A 286 8.62 -7.91 -17.01
C GLY A 286 7.57 -8.96 -16.68
N GLN A 287 6.84 -9.48 -17.68
CA GLN A 287 5.93 -10.62 -17.48
C GLN A 287 6.70 -11.94 -17.51
N ASP A 288 6.28 -12.90 -16.68
CA ASP A 288 6.79 -14.29 -16.66
C ASP A 288 5.61 -15.27 -16.72
N VAL A 289 5.89 -16.56 -16.86
CA VAL A 289 4.90 -17.63 -16.93
C VAL A 289 5.16 -18.70 -15.88
N VAL A 290 4.10 -19.08 -15.17
CA VAL A 290 4.07 -20.22 -14.24
C VAL A 290 2.98 -21.20 -14.62
N ALA A 291 3.06 -22.41 -14.09
CA ALA A 291 2.01 -23.42 -14.25
C ALA A 291 0.87 -23.20 -13.26
N GLY A 292 -0.37 -23.35 -13.74
CA GLY A 292 -1.56 -23.54 -12.90
C GLY A 292 -2.30 -24.81 -13.32
N ALA A 293 -3.26 -25.26 -12.51
CA ALA A 293 -3.94 -26.54 -12.69
C ALA A 293 -4.64 -26.70 -14.06
N ALA A 294 -5.16 -25.60 -14.62
CA ALA A 294 -5.86 -25.64 -15.89
C ALA A 294 -4.96 -25.31 -17.10
N GLY A 295 -3.70 -24.91 -16.89
CA GLY A 295 -2.77 -24.46 -17.92
C GLY A 295 -1.87 -23.30 -17.47
N PRO A 296 -1.19 -22.63 -18.41
CA PRO A 296 -0.21 -21.60 -18.09
C PRO A 296 -0.85 -20.30 -17.57
N ILE A 297 -0.16 -19.65 -16.63
CA ILE A 297 -0.54 -18.36 -16.03
C ILE A 297 0.55 -17.34 -16.35
N VAL A 298 0.16 -16.22 -16.97
CA VAL A 298 1.04 -15.07 -17.16
C VAL A 298 1.00 -14.21 -15.92
N LEU A 299 2.16 -13.97 -15.31
CA LEU A 299 2.36 -13.06 -14.20
C LEU A 299 2.63 -11.66 -14.73
N THR A 300 1.95 -10.67 -14.17
CA THR A 300 2.19 -9.24 -14.42
C THR A 300 2.75 -8.57 -13.17
N SER A 301 3.29 -7.37 -13.32
CA SER A 301 3.82 -6.60 -12.19
C SER A 301 2.76 -6.29 -11.13
N ASP A 302 1.47 -6.42 -11.44
CA ASP A 302 0.34 -6.04 -10.59
C ASP A 302 -0.76 -7.11 -10.55
N GLY A 303 -0.50 -8.33 -11.01
CA GLY A 303 -1.55 -9.35 -11.15
C GLY A 303 -1.15 -10.60 -11.92
N ALA A 304 -2.17 -11.35 -12.36
CA ALA A 304 -1.99 -12.60 -13.09
C ALA A 304 -3.14 -12.84 -14.09
N THR A 305 -2.86 -13.57 -15.16
CA THR A 305 -3.84 -13.95 -16.20
C THR A 305 -3.67 -15.41 -16.57
N GLY A 306 -4.70 -16.23 -16.36
CA GLY A 306 -4.73 -17.62 -16.80
C GLY A 306 -5.06 -17.73 -18.29
N LEU A 307 -4.30 -18.54 -19.01
CA LEU A 307 -4.48 -18.79 -20.45
C LEU A 307 -5.10 -20.16 -20.70
N ASP A 308 -5.86 -20.30 -21.78
CA ASP A 308 -6.23 -21.61 -22.30
C ASP A 308 -5.01 -22.25 -23.00
N PRO A 309 -4.57 -23.45 -22.60
CA PRO A 309 -3.40 -24.08 -23.23
C PRO A 309 -3.64 -24.48 -24.69
N ARG A 310 -4.89 -24.57 -25.18
CA ARG A 310 -5.22 -24.98 -26.54
C ARG A 310 -5.02 -23.88 -27.57
N ASP A 311 -5.36 -22.64 -27.22
CA ASP A 311 -5.36 -21.50 -28.16
C ASP A 311 -4.71 -20.20 -27.63
N GLY A 312 -4.31 -20.15 -26.35
CA GLY A 312 -3.66 -19.00 -25.74
C GLY A 312 -4.61 -17.84 -25.38
N SER A 313 -5.93 -18.04 -25.49
CA SER A 313 -6.94 -17.07 -25.09
C SER A 313 -6.95 -16.83 -23.57
N ASN A 314 -7.40 -15.65 -23.14
CA ASN A 314 -7.49 -15.33 -21.71
C ASN A 314 -8.73 -16.03 -21.12
N ARG A 315 -8.54 -16.88 -20.11
CA ARG A 315 -9.66 -17.51 -19.38
C ARG A 315 -10.12 -16.70 -18.18
N TRP A 316 -9.16 -16.12 -17.45
CA TRP A 316 -9.42 -15.28 -16.29
C TRP A 316 -8.28 -14.27 -16.12
N SER A 317 -8.57 -13.17 -15.42
CA SER A 317 -7.55 -12.17 -15.08
C SER A 317 -7.81 -11.59 -13.70
N TYR A 318 -6.74 -11.32 -12.96
CA TYR A 318 -6.75 -10.61 -11.69
C TYR A 318 -5.71 -9.52 -11.75
N GLN A 319 -6.08 -8.29 -11.39
CA GLN A 319 -5.19 -7.14 -11.36
C GLN A 319 -5.47 -6.30 -10.12
N ARG A 320 -4.40 -5.95 -9.40
CA ARG A 320 -4.39 -5.03 -8.26
C ARG A 320 -3.59 -3.79 -8.65
N LYS A 321 -4.23 -2.92 -9.42
CA LYS A 321 -3.61 -1.72 -9.99
C LYS A 321 -3.09 -0.79 -8.88
N GLY A 322 -1.85 -0.34 -9.01
CA GLY A 322 -1.16 0.50 -8.04
C GLY A 322 -0.33 -0.29 -7.04
N ALA A 323 -0.49 -1.62 -6.94
CA ALA A 323 0.40 -2.48 -6.18
C ALA A 323 1.41 -3.18 -7.09
N THR A 324 2.53 -3.60 -6.52
CA THR A 324 3.59 -4.35 -7.21
C THR A 324 3.65 -5.77 -6.63
N ALA A 325 3.48 -6.79 -7.47
CA ALA A 325 3.67 -8.18 -7.10
C ALA A 325 5.15 -8.45 -6.81
N THR A 326 5.44 -9.08 -5.67
CA THR A 326 6.82 -9.32 -5.20
C THR A 326 7.17 -10.79 -5.11
N ASP A 327 6.19 -11.66 -4.93
CA ASP A 327 6.40 -13.09 -4.70
C ASP A 327 5.17 -13.88 -5.15
N VAL A 328 5.39 -15.13 -5.59
CA VAL A 328 4.39 -16.02 -6.14
C VAL A 328 4.64 -17.43 -5.62
N ILE A 329 3.61 -18.03 -5.02
CA ILE A 329 3.67 -19.37 -4.43
C ILE A 329 2.58 -20.22 -5.07
N SER A 330 2.97 -21.26 -5.80
CA SER A 330 2.03 -22.26 -6.34
C SER A 330 1.78 -23.36 -5.30
N GLY A 331 0.54 -23.82 -5.18
CA GLY A 331 0.21 -25.04 -4.44
C GLY A 331 0.75 -26.29 -5.13
N PRO A 332 0.83 -27.43 -4.42
CA PRO A 332 1.37 -28.68 -4.94
C PRO A 332 0.65 -29.16 -6.21
N ASP A 333 -0.68 -29.17 -6.22
CA ASP A 333 -1.52 -29.53 -7.38
C ASP A 333 -1.68 -28.38 -8.41
N GLY A 334 -1.07 -27.22 -8.18
CA GLY A 334 -1.19 -26.02 -8.99
C GLY A 334 -2.59 -25.39 -9.00
N ARG A 335 -3.55 -25.87 -8.21
CA ARG A 335 -4.92 -25.35 -8.17
C ARG A 335 -5.04 -24.01 -7.48
N TYR A 336 -4.18 -23.76 -6.50
CA TYR A 336 -4.14 -22.49 -5.79
C TYR A 336 -2.81 -21.78 -6.02
N LEU A 337 -2.87 -20.46 -6.17
CA LEU A 337 -1.72 -19.60 -6.36
C LEU A 337 -1.81 -18.44 -5.37
N ALA A 338 -0.82 -18.30 -4.50
CA ALA A 338 -0.68 -17.12 -3.67
C ALA A 338 0.21 -16.08 -4.35
N MET A 339 -0.18 -14.82 -4.26
CA MET A 339 0.63 -13.68 -4.71
C MET A 339 0.78 -12.66 -3.59
N ARG A 340 1.99 -12.18 -3.40
CA ARG A 340 2.28 -11.09 -2.46
C ARG A 340 2.44 -9.77 -3.21
N PHE A 341 1.94 -8.70 -2.60
CA PHE A 341 1.91 -7.37 -3.16
C PHE A 341 2.48 -6.36 -2.17
N GLU A 342 3.28 -5.43 -2.68
CA GLU A 342 3.59 -4.16 -2.03
C GLU A 342 2.64 -3.09 -2.57
N GLU A 343 1.85 -2.50 -1.69
CA GLU A 343 0.93 -1.40 -2.00
C GLU A 343 1.67 -0.05 -2.00
N PRO A 344 1.08 1.02 -2.55
CA PRO A 344 1.68 2.35 -2.54
C PRO A 344 2.11 2.79 -1.15
N VAL A 345 3.24 3.50 -1.09
CA VAL A 345 3.76 4.06 0.17
C VAL A 345 2.71 4.97 0.79
N VAL A 346 2.33 4.65 2.02
CA VAL A 346 1.48 5.48 2.87
C VAL A 346 2.29 6.09 3.99
N TYR A 347 1.86 7.25 4.48
CA TYR A 347 2.50 7.94 5.58
C TYR A 347 1.68 7.80 6.86
N THR A 348 2.28 7.26 7.92
CA THR A 348 1.52 6.83 9.11
C THR A 348 1.75 7.73 10.34
N SER A 349 2.92 8.36 10.45
CA SER A 349 3.28 9.18 11.61
C SER A 349 4.23 10.30 11.24
N MET A 350 4.11 11.43 11.94
CA MET A 350 5.09 12.51 11.89
C MET A 350 6.28 12.20 12.82
N THR A 351 7.52 12.36 12.34
CA THR A 351 8.74 12.07 13.14
C THR A 351 9.17 13.26 14.00
N GLY A 352 9.03 14.48 13.48
CA GLY A 352 9.48 15.73 14.12
C GLY A 352 8.45 16.86 14.08
N THR A 353 8.91 18.11 14.13
CA THR A 353 8.12 19.34 13.86
C THR A 353 8.48 19.97 12.51
N ASP A 354 9.43 19.37 11.81
CA ASP A 354 10.01 19.78 10.52
C ASP A 354 9.16 19.40 9.31
N GLY A 355 8.14 18.55 9.49
CA GLY A 355 7.28 18.10 8.40
C GLY A 355 7.56 16.69 7.92
N ASN A 356 8.60 16.02 8.43
CA ASN A 356 8.97 14.69 7.96
C ASN A 356 7.96 13.63 8.40
N LEU A 357 7.53 12.82 7.43
CA LEU A 357 6.59 11.72 7.62
C LEU A 357 7.30 10.37 7.53
N SER A 358 6.89 9.43 8.39
CA SER A 358 7.36 8.05 8.36
C SER A 358 6.66 7.30 7.22
N PRO A 359 7.40 6.81 6.21
CA PRO A 359 6.83 5.97 5.16
C PRO A 359 6.53 4.58 5.70
N SER A 360 5.49 3.97 5.17
CA SER A 360 5.14 2.56 5.36
C SER A 360 4.65 2.03 4.02
N THR A 361 5.16 0.87 3.60
CA THR A 361 4.69 0.17 2.40
C THR A 361 3.77 -0.94 2.85
N PRO A 362 2.44 -0.78 2.78
CA PRO A 362 1.53 -1.84 3.19
C PRO A 362 1.75 -3.05 2.30
N LYS A 363 1.67 -4.23 2.88
CA LYS A 363 1.77 -5.49 2.14
C LYS A 363 0.43 -6.19 2.11
N ALA A 364 0.21 -6.97 1.08
CA ALA A 364 -0.96 -7.82 0.99
C ALA A 364 -0.62 -9.18 0.38
N THR A 365 -1.39 -10.19 0.76
CA THR A 365 -1.26 -11.55 0.26
C THR A 365 -2.62 -12.02 -0.23
N VAL A 366 -2.73 -12.39 -1.51
CA VAL A 366 -3.95 -12.92 -2.11
C VAL A 366 -3.75 -14.38 -2.47
N VAL A 367 -4.79 -15.21 -2.35
CA VAL A 367 -4.82 -16.58 -2.86
C VAL A 367 -5.90 -16.70 -3.92
N LEU A 368 -5.52 -17.14 -5.11
CA LEU A 368 -6.37 -17.33 -6.28
C LEU A 368 -6.59 -18.82 -6.54
N ASP A 369 -7.80 -19.19 -6.93
CA ASP A 369 -8.06 -20.46 -7.62
C ASP A 369 -7.61 -20.30 -9.08
N THR A 370 -6.65 -21.12 -9.54
CA THR A 370 -6.04 -20.99 -10.87
C THR A 370 -6.89 -21.55 -12.01
N ILE A 371 -7.97 -22.30 -11.70
CA ILE A 371 -8.92 -22.79 -12.69
C ILE A 371 -9.84 -21.64 -13.10
N THR A 372 -10.40 -20.95 -12.11
CA THR A 372 -11.42 -19.91 -12.32
C THR A 372 -10.87 -18.48 -12.24
N GLY A 373 -9.68 -18.29 -11.67
CA GLY A 373 -9.11 -16.99 -11.33
C GLY A 373 -9.80 -16.31 -10.15
N ALA A 374 -10.67 -16.99 -9.41
CA ALA A 374 -11.43 -16.42 -8.30
C ALA A 374 -10.57 -16.20 -7.05
N THR A 375 -10.77 -15.08 -6.36
CA THR A 375 -10.08 -14.79 -5.10
C THR A 375 -10.69 -15.61 -3.96
N VAL A 376 -9.86 -16.45 -3.34
CA VAL A 376 -10.22 -17.28 -2.19
C VAL A 376 -10.00 -16.48 -0.90
N PHE A 377 -8.81 -15.89 -0.76
CA PHE A 377 -8.42 -15.07 0.38
C PHE A 377 -7.68 -13.80 -0.05
N ASP A 378 -7.83 -12.73 0.74
CA ASP A 378 -7.16 -11.46 0.58
C ASP A 378 -6.80 -10.91 1.96
N TRP A 379 -5.54 -11.09 2.36
CA TRP A 379 -5.02 -10.65 3.65
C TRP A 379 -4.19 -9.38 3.51
N ARG A 380 -4.25 -8.54 4.54
CA ARG A 380 -3.27 -7.48 4.77
C ARG A 380 -2.11 -8.04 5.56
N GLY A 381 -0.90 -7.91 5.02
CA GLY A 381 0.34 -8.44 5.58
C GLY A 381 1.05 -9.43 4.65
N ASP A 382 2.20 -9.91 5.12
CA ASP A 382 3.13 -10.78 4.43
C ASP A 382 3.58 -11.96 5.30
N SER A 383 2.70 -12.43 6.20
CA SER A 383 3.00 -13.59 7.05
C SER A 383 3.43 -14.81 6.21
N PRO A 384 4.25 -15.70 6.78
CA PRO A 384 4.62 -16.95 6.11
C PRO A 384 3.37 -17.70 5.64
N LEU A 385 3.41 -18.25 4.42
CA LEU A 385 2.26 -18.87 3.79
C LEU A 385 2.63 -20.22 3.20
N GLN A 386 1.91 -21.28 3.59
CA GLN A 386 2.02 -22.60 2.97
C GLN A 386 0.69 -23.03 2.35
N LEU A 387 0.76 -23.63 1.15
CA LEU A 387 -0.39 -24.16 0.43
C LEU A 387 -0.33 -25.69 0.36
N THR A 388 -1.46 -26.33 0.64
CA THR A 388 -1.77 -27.71 0.26
C THR A 388 -2.83 -27.72 -0.84
N ASP A 389 -3.32 -28.89 -1.25
CA ASP A 389 -4.42 -29.04 -2.21
C ASP A 389 -5.74 -28.43 -1.71
N SER A 390 -5.90 -28.27 -0.39
CA SER A 390 -7.20 -27.99 0.22
C SER A 390 -7.16 -27.05 1.43
N ALA A 391 -5.97 -26.67 1.90
CA ALA A 391 -5.79 -25.78 3.03
C ALA A 391 -4.63 -24.80 2.80
N VAL A 392 -4.70 -23.68 3.50
CA VAL A 392 -3.65 -22.66 3.54
C VAL A 392 -3.31 -22.33 4.98
N LEU A 393 -2.03 -22.41 5.32
CA LEU A 393 -1.50 -21.96 6.60
C LEU A 393 -0.93 -20.55 6.41
N TYR A 394 -1.55 -19.55 7.02
CA TYR A 394 -1.10 -18.16 6.98
C TYR A 394 -0.66 -17.71 8.38
N GLY A 395 0.65 -17.56 8.56
CA GLY A 395 1.29 -17.30 9.84
C GLY A 395 1.11 -18.46 10.81
N THR A 396 0.08 -18.36 11.66
CA THR A 396 -0.24 -19.33 12.73
C THR A 396 -1.61 -19.99 12.56
N THR A 397 -2.39 -19.57 11.56
CA THR A 397 -3.77 -20.02 11.38
C THR A 397 -3.93 -20.77 10.07
N ALA A 398 -4.47 -21.98 10.13
CA ALA A 398 -4.84 -22.74 8.95
C ALA A 398 -6.31 -22.50 8.58
N TYR A 399 -6.56 -22.38 7.29
CA TYR A 399 -7.88 -22.20 6.72
C TYR A 399 -8.14 -23.23 5.62
N SER A 400 -9.38 -23.67 5.49
CA SER A 400 -9.79 -24.47 4.34
C SER A 400 -9.91 -23.60 3.10
N LEU A 401 -9.33 -24.02 1.98
CA LEU A 401 -9.45 -23.35 0.68
C LEU A 401 -10.81 -23.59 0.02
N LYS A 402 -11.56 -24.60 0.48
CA LYS A 402 -12.86 -24.97 -0.08
C LYS A 402 -14.00 -24.06 0.41
N ASP A 403 -14.11 -23.89 1.73
CA ASP A 403 -15.22 -23.15 2.35
C ASP A 403 -14.77 -21.88 3.09
N ARG A 404 -13.46 -21.60 3.10
CA ARG A 404 -12.82 -20.45 3.76
C ARG A 404 -12.95 -20.43 5.28
N SER A 405 -13.33 -21.56 5.88
CA SER A 405 -13.43 -21.70 7.33
C SER A 405 -12.04 -21.80 7.97
N THR A 406 -11.93 -21.32 9.21
CA THR A 406 -10.73 -21.54 10.03
C THR A 406 -10.73 -23.00 10.50
N MET A 407 -9.66 -23.73 10.20
CA MET A 407 -9.47 -25.10 10.65
C MET A 407 -8.93 -25.12 12.08
N TRP A 408 -7.85 -24.37 12.33
CA TRP A 408 -7.23 -24.23 13.64
C TRP A 408 -6.31 -22.99 13.68
N ASP A 409 -5.96 -22.59 14.90
CA ASP A 409 -5.04 -21.48 15.19
C ASP A 409 -4.03 -21.93 16.24
N LEU A 410 -2.75 -22.00 15.89
CA LEU A 410 -1.67 -22.49 16.76
C LEU A 410 -1.58 -21.67 18.06
N ARG A 411 -2.02 -20.41 18.06
CA ARG A 411 -2.05 -19.55 19.26
C ARG A 411 -3.02 -20.04 20.34
N LYS A 412 -4.00 -20.85 19.96
CA LYS A 412 -5.03 -21.42 20.84
C LYS A 412 -4.75 -22.86 21.23
N LEU A 413 -3.70 -23.45 20.65
CA LEU A 413 -3.32 -24.84 20.87
C LEU A 413 -2.03 -24.89 21.70
N SER A 414 -1.81 -26.01 22.35
CA SER A 414 -0.48 -26.36 22.85
C SER A 414 0.07 -27.45 21.94
N VAL A 415 1.15 -27.12 21.23
CA VAL A 415 1.86 -28.06 20.35
C VAL A 415 3.25 -28.24 20.97
N ASP A 416 3.54 -29.46 21.42
CA ASP A 416 4.81 -29.82 22.09
C ASP A 416 5.23 -28.86 23.22
N GLY A 417 4.27 -28.38 24.01
CA GLY A 417 4.50 -27.48 25.15
C GLY A 417 4.61 -25.99 24.80
N ALA A 418 4.61 -25.62 23.52
CA ALA A 418 4.56 -24.22 23.06
C ALA A 418 3.10 -23.76 22.86
N SER A 419 2.76 -22.55 23.32
CA SER A 419 1.42 -21.94 23.16
C SER A 419 1.45 -20.42 23.30
N GLY A 420 0.34 -19.75 22.98
CA GLY A 420 0.17 -18.30 23.10
C GLY A 420 1.18 -17.52 22.25
N SER A 421 1.97 -16.64 22.88
CA SER A 421 2.96 -15.80 22.19
C SER A 421 4.23 -16.54 21.74
N GLN A 422 4.40 -17.81 22.13
CA GLN A 422 5.52 -18.68 21.71
C GLN A 422 5.06 -19.82 20.79
N SER A 423 3.85 -19.72 20.24
CA SER A 423 3.29 -20.78 19.41
C SER A 423 4.14 -21.05 18.18
N ALA A 424 4.13 -22.31 17.73
CA ALA A 424 4.66 -22.67 16.43
C ALA A 424 4.00 -21.83 15.32
N GLN A 425 4.71 -21.66 14.22
CA GLN A 425 4.26 -20.93 13.04
C GLN A 425 4.69 -21.68 11.78
N ALA A 426 4.17 -21.31 10.62
CA ALA A 426 4.70 -21.81 9.34
C ALA A 426 6.22 -21.60 9.28
N ALA A 427 6.96 -22.69 9.01
CA ALA A 427 8.43 -22.67 8.96
C ALA A 427 8.97 -21.83 7.82
N TYR A 428 8.40 -22.02 6.63
CA TYR A 428 8.77 -21.34 5.41
C TYR A 428 7.51 -20.87 4.65
N SER A 429 7.71 -20.16 3.55
CA SER A 429 6.65 -19.83 2.59
C SER A 429 6.83 -20.62 1.29
N GLY A 430 5.82 -21.40 0.88
CA GLY A 430 5.92 -22.22 -0.32
C GLY A 430 4.80 -23.25 -0.46
N ALA A 431 4.90 -24.10 -1.48
CA ALA A 431 4.11 -25.33 -1.55
C ALA A 431 4.46 -26.23 -0.34
N ALA A 432 3.48 -26.91 0.23
CA ALA A 432 3.66 -27.94 1.25
C ALA A 432 3.21 -29.31 0.71
N GLY A 433 2.80 -30.23 1.58
CA GLY A 433 2.25 -31.52 1.17
C GLY A 433 0.86 -31.35 0.55
N HIS A 434 0.30 -32.42 0.00
CA HIS A 434 -1.09 -32.43 -0.46
C HIS A 434 -2.08 -32.25 0.71
N SER A 435 -1.68 -32.62 1.93
CA SER A 435 -2.46 -32.58 3.16
C SER A 435 -1.58 -32.42 4.42
N ALA A 436 -0.40 -31.83 4.28
CA ALA A 436 0.55 -31.62 5.37
C ALA A 436 1.23 -30.25 5.30
N PHE A 437 1.58 -29.70 6.48
CA PHE A 437 2.33 -28.46 6.64
C PHE A 437 3.67 -28.71 7.33
N VAL A 438 4.58 -27.73 7.23
CA VAL A 438 5.81 -27.69 8.03
C VAL A 438 5.73 -26.53 9.02
N LEU A 439 5.86 -26.85 10.30
CA LEU A 439 5.86 -25.88 11.38
C LEU A 439 7.28 -25.67 11.90
N SER A 440 7.67 -24.42 12.10
CA SER A 440 8.88 -24.10 12.85
C SER A 440 8.55 -24.03 14.33
N ARG A 441 9.34 -24.74 15.13
CA ARG A 441 9.15 -24.88 16.57
C ARG A 441 10.18 -23.99 17.31
N PRO A 442 9.75 -22.85 17.88
CA PRO A 442 10.67 -21.93 18.57
C PRO A 442 11.35 -22.56 19.79
N ALA A 443 10.73 -23.57 20.41
CA ALA A 443 11.23 -24.22 21.62
C ALA A 443 12.35 -25.23 21.35
N THR A 444 12.35 -25.90 20.20
CA THR A 444 13.34 -26.94 19.85
C THR A 444 14.31 -26.51 18.76
N TYR A 445 14.06 -25.38 18.08
CA TYR A 445 14.81 -24.93 16.90
C TYR A 445 14.84 -25.97 15.76
N HIS A 446 13.85 -26.86 15.72
CA HIS A 446 13.71 -27.89 14.70
C HIS A 446 12.33 -27.80 14.04
N ASP A 447 12.33 -27.94 12.72
CA ASP A 447 11.11 -27.92 11.92
C ASP A 447 10.43 -29.29 11.89
N ALA A 448 9.15 -29.28 11.56
CA ALA A 448 8.29 -30.44 11.73
C ALA A 448 7.17 -30.55 10.73
N ALA A 449 7.01 -31.75 10.19
CA ALA A 449 5.87 -32.09 9.37
C ALA A 449 4.65 -32.40 10.26
N VAL A 450 3.49 -31.84 9.90
CA VAL A 450 2.21 -32.08 10.58
C VAL A 450 1.09 -32.34 9.58
N PRO A 451 0.15 -33.26 9.87
CA PRO A 451 -1.08 -33.36 9.10
C PRO A 451 -1.87 -32.05 9.17
N GLN A 452 -2.42 -31.59 8.04
CA GLN A 452 -3.21 -30.36 8.00
C GLN A 452 -4.46 -30.41 8.87
N ASN A 453 -4.98 -31.60 9.18
CA ASN A 453 -6.18 -31.81 9.99
C ASN A 453 -5.89 -31.99 11.49
N ASP A 454 -4.63 -32.23 11.84
CA ASP A 454 -4.20 -32.40 13.24
C ASP A 454 -2.79 -31.81 13.42
N PRO A 455 -2.69 -30.52 13.79
CA PRO A 455 -1.39 -29.85 13.98
C PRO A 455 -0.65 -30.33 15.23
N THR A 456 -1.23 -31.21 16.05
CA THR A 456 -0.59 -31.76 17.25
C THR A 456 0.16 -33.07 16.97
N ALA A 457 -0.14 -33.74 15.84
CA ALA A 457 0.58 -34.93 15.38
C ALA A 457 1.90 -34.53 14.72
N THR A 458 2.87 -34.13 15.52
CA THR A 458 4.16 -33.61 15.05
C THR A 458 5.16 -34.71 14.73
N HIS A 459 5.82 -34.58 13.58
CA HIS A 459 6.89 -35.45 13.13
C HIS A 459 8.12 -34.60 12.82
N GLU A 460 9.29 -34.97 13.34
CA GLU A 460 10.52 -34.21 13.06
C GLU A 460 10.88 -34.27 11.58
N LEU A 461 11.25 -33.12 11.02
CA LEU A 461 11.69 -33.05 9.63
C LEU A 461 13.12 -33.63 9.51
N PRO A 462 13.39 -34.53 8.54
CA PRO A 462 14.75 -35.00 8.29
C PRO A 462 15.68 -33.87 7.83
N THR A 463 16.99 -34.12 7.88
CA THR A 463 17.98 -33.20 7.31
C THR A 463 17.73 -32.99 5.83
N LEU A 464 17.44 -31.74 5.47
CA LEU A 464 17.17 -31.36 4.09
C LEU A 464 18.47 -31.31 3.28
N THR A 465 18.37 -31.73 2.02
CA THR A 465 19.46 -31.52 1.07
C THR A 465 19.46 -30.05 0.65
N PRO A 466 20.61 -29.36 0.69
CA PRO A 466 20.69 -27.97 0.25
C PRO A 466 20.19 -27.79 -1.19
N ARG A 467 19.41 -26.74 -1.42
CA ARG A 467 18.94 -26.34 -2.76
C ARG A 467 19.80 -25.20 -3.33
N SER A 468 19.86 -25.10 -4.65
CA SER A 468 20.63 -24.10 -5.38
C SER A 468 19.88 -23.59 -6.62
N ASP A 469 19.98 -22.29 -6.86
CA ASP A 469 19.51 -21.58 -8.08
C ASP A 469 20.51 -21.68 -9.25
N GLY A 470 21.30 -22.75 -9.26
CA GLY A 470 22.43 -22.90 -10.16
C GLY A 470 23.66 -22.11 -9.73
N ARG A 471 23.81 -21.77 -8.45
CA ARG A 471 25.07 -21.26 -7.87
C ARG A 471 25.67 -22.28 -6.91
N ILE A 472 26.97 -22.28 -6.72
CA ILE A 472 27.64 -23.12 -5.70
C ILE A 472 27.77 -22.38 -4.38
N GLU A 473 27.44 -21.09 -4.36
CA GLU A 473 27.14 -20.38 -3.13
C GLU A 473 25.81 -20.92 -2.58
N PHE A 474 25.92 -21.84 -1.63
CA PHE A 474 24.79 -22.31 -0.86
C PHE A 474 24.39 -21.20 0.07
N ASP A 475 23.18 -20.72 -0.11
CA ASP A 475 22.56 -19.92 0.91
C ASP A 475 22.23 -20.86 2.08
N TYR A 476 23.18 -21.05 2.99
CA TYR A 476 22.99 -21.86 4.19
C TYR A 476 21.81 -21.34 5.03
N SER A 477 21.41 -20.07 4.86
CA SER A 477 20.19 -19.54 5.50
C SER A 477 18.89 -20.08 4.89
N LYS A 478 18.96 -20.67 3.68
CA LYS A 478 17.85 -21.36 2.99
C LYS A 478 18.01 -22.89 2.98
N ALA A 479 19.09 -23.43 3.53
CA ALA A 479 19.28 -24.88 3.63
C ALA A 479 18.23 -25.53 4.55
N ASP A 480 17.65 -24.75 5.46
CA ASP A 480 16.57 -25.18 6.36
C ASP A 480 15.17 -25.05 5.71
N ASP A 481 15.04 -24.38 4.55
CA ASP A 481 13.77 -24.23 3.82
C ASP A 481 13.59 -25.35 2.77
N PRO A 482 12.56 -26.21 2.88
CA PRO A 482 12.36 -27.29 1.92
C PRO A 482 11.92 -26.76 0.54
N LEU A 483 12.52 -27.29 -0.54
CA LEU A 483 11.91 -27.22 -1.87
C LEU A 483 10.91 -28.36 -2.01
N VAL A 484 9.62 -28.00 -2.05
CA VAL A 484 8.54 -28.96 -2.25
C VAL A 484 7.97 -28.81 -3.66
N ILE A 485 7.93 -29.91 -4.42
CA ILE A 485 7.33 -29.99 -5.74
C ILE A 485 6.27 -31.09 -5.68
N ASP A 486 5.01 -30.73 -5.92
CA ASP A 486 3.86 -31.65 -5.88
C ASP A 486 3.83 -32.50 -4.59
N GLY A 487 4.10 -31.88 -3.44
CA GLY A 487 4.14 -32.56 -2.13
C GLY A 487 5.37 -33.42 -1.84
N TRP A 488 6.34 -33.48 -2.75
CA TRP A 488 7.61 -34.22 -2.56
C TRP A 488 8.78 -33.29 -2.31
N MET A 489 9.74 -33.76 -1.52
CA MET A 489 11.00 -33.05 -1.25
C MET A 489 12.20 -33.99 -1.26
N VAL A 490 13.40 -33.42 -1.36
CA VAL A 490 14.67 -34.15 -1.31
C VAL A 490 15.29 -34.02 0.08
N ILE A 491 15.66 -35.15 0.65
CA ILE A 491 16.34 -35.23 1.94
C ILE A 491 17.66 -35.99 1.82
N ASP A 492 18.56 -35.72 2.77
CA ASP A 492 19.77 -36.51 2.92
C ASP A 492 19.38 -37.94 3.31
N LYS A 493 19.97 -38.92 2.60
CA LYS A 493 19.70 -40.33 2.89
C LYS A 493 20.25 -40.65 4.28
N PRO A 494 19.46 -41.25 5.18
CA PRO A 494 19.95 -41.66 6.50
C PRO A 494 21.15 -42.60 6.37
N ARG A 495 22.28 -42.22 6.98
CA ARG A 495 23.57 -42.93 6.87
C ARG A 495 24.08 -43.06 5.42
N GLY A 496 23.63 -42.15 4.53
CA GLY A 496 24.11 -42.04 3.18
C GLY A 496 25.58 -41.64 3.13
N LYS A 497 26.25 -41.98 2.04
CA LYS A 497 27.64 -41.58 1.82
C LYS A 497 27.74 -40.07 1.61
N GLN A 498 28.87 -39.51 2.00
CA GLN A 498 29.26 -38.14 1.71
C GLN A 498 30.61 -38.16 1.03
N SER A 499 30.81 -37.31 0.03
CA SER A 499 32.06 -37.21 -0.70
C SER A 499 32.40 -35.77 -1.02
N ARG A 500 33.69 -35.47 -1.05
CA ARG A 500 34.20 -34.16 -1.41
C ARG A 500 35.39 -34.34 -2.35
N PRO A 501 35.43 -33.67 -3.51
CA PRO A 501 36.61 -33.66 -4.37
C PRO A 501 37.82 -33.04 -3.64
N SER A 502 39.03 -33.49 -3.96
CA SER A 502 40.27 -33.02 -3.31
C SER A 502 40.54 -31.52 -3.48
N TRP A 503 39.98 -30.91 -4.53
CA TRP A 503 40.14 -29.49 -4.82
C TRP A 503 39.13 -28.59 -4.07
N SER A 504 38.07 -29.18 -3.50
CA SER A 504 36.99 -28.50 -2.79
C SER A 504 37.42 -28.17 -1.35
N ARG A 505 37.13 -26.95 -0.89
CA ARG A 505 37.49 -26.45 0.45
C ARG A 505 36.53 -26.92 1.54
N ASP A 506 36.89 -26.69 2.80
CA ASP A 506 36.06 -27.13 3.94
C ASP A 506 34.67 -26.49 4.02
N ASN A 507 34.54 -25.27 3.52
CA ASN A 507 33.26 -24.54 3.45
C ASN A 507 32.52 -24.76 2.12
N ASP A 508 33.16 -25.44 1.17
CA ASP A 508 32.54 -25.82 -0.09
C ASP A 508 31.58 -27.00 0.16
N PRO A 509 30.56 -27.14 -0.68
CA PRO A 509 29.51 -28.13 -0.51
C PRO A 509 30.11 -29.51 -0.74
N GLN A 510 29.52 -30.51 -0.08
CA GLN A 510 29.91 -31.91 -0.25
C GLN A 510 28.78 -32.64 -0.95
N ASP A 511 29.14 -33.60 -1.79
CA ASP A 511 28.18 -34.49 -2.40
C ASP A 511 27.61 -35.43 -1.32
N ARG A 512 26.29 -35.65 -1.36
CA ARG A 512 25.57 -36.50 -0.41
C ARG A 512 24.68 -37.47 -1.16
N GLU A 513 24.57 -38.69 -0.63
CA GLU A 513 23.52 -39.61 -1.08
C GLU A 513 22.17 -39.09 -0.57
N VAL A 514 21.20 -38.98 -1.48
CA VAL A 514 19.91 -38.34 -1.22
C VAL A 514 18.75 -39.20 -1.72
N GLN A 515 17.55 -38.88 -1.22
CA GLN A 515 16.31 -39.56 -1.59
C GLN A 515 15.13 -38.59 -1.65
N ALA A 516 14.17 -38.85 -2.55
CA ALA A 516 12.89 -38.16 -2.58
C ALA A 516 11.91 -38.82 -1.61
N VAL A 517 11.16 -38.01 -0.87
CA VAL A 517 10.15 -38.44 0.11
C VAL A 517 8.92 -37.54 0.04
N SER A 518 7.75 -38.11 0.34
CA SER A 518 6.50 -37.35 0.44
C SER A 518 6.44 -36.64 1.78
N LEU A 519 6.10 -35.34 1.76
CA LEU A 519 5.88 -34.58 2.97
C LEU A 519 4.65 -35.10 3.76
N ASP A 520 3.62 -35.55 3.05
CA ASP A 520 2.45 -36.19 3.66
C ASP A 520 2.80 -37.51 4.35
N GLY A 521 3.67 -38.31 3.72
CA GLY A 521 4.18 -39.55 4.31
C GLY A 521 4.99 -39.29 5.59
N LEU A 522 5.82 -38.25 5.59
CA LEU A 522 6.58 -37.82 6.78
C LEU A 522 5.70 -37.29 7.90
N ALA A 523 4.64 -36.55 7.55
CA ALA A 523 3.66 -36.05 8.50
C ALA A 523 2.75 -37.16 9.07
N GLY A 524 2.83 -38.39 8.57
CA GLY A 524 1.95 -39.49 9.01
C GLY A 524 0.50 -39.34 8.52
N VAL A 525 0.28 -38.65 7.39
CA VAL A 525 -1.06 -38.53 6.80
C VAL A 525 -1.55 -39.92 6.37
N PRO A 526 -2.74 -40.36 6.80
CA PRO A 526 -3.25 -41.70 6.46
C PRO A 526 -3.35 -41.93 4.95
N GLY A 527 -2.75 -43.01 4.47
CA GLY A 527 -2.77 -43.38 3.04
C GLY A 527 -1.76 -42.65 2.16
N ALA A 528 -0.93 -41.76 2.72
CA ALA A 528 0.17 -41.13 2.00
C ALA A 528 1.29 -42.12 1.67
N ASP A 529 2.10 -41.79 0.65
CA ASP A 529 3.24 -42.61 0.26
C ASP A 529 4.39 -42.42 1.26
N THR A 530 4.77 -43.49 1.95
CA THR A 530 5.89 -43.47 2.92
C THR A 530 7.19 -44.02 2.33
N ARG A 531 7.21 -44.36 1.04
CA ARG A 531 8.42 -44.88 0.37
C ARG A 531 9.39 -43.74 0.13
N ALA A 532 10.68 -44.07 0.27
CA ALA A 532 11.76 -43.20 -0.16
C ALA A 532 12.32 -43.69 -1.50
N TYR A 533 12.64 -42.76 -2.39
CA TYR A 533 13.17 -43.05 -3.72
C TYR A 533 14.61 -42.57 -3.81
N ASP A 534 15.53 -43.49 -4.01
CA ASP A 534 16.96 -43.17 -4.10
C ASP A 534 17.24 -42.30 -5.33
N LEU A 535 17.85 -41.13 -5.10
CA LEU A 535 18.27 -40.20 -6.15
C LEU A 535 19.78 -40.26 -6.43
N GLY A 536 20.52 -41.04 -5.63
CA GLY A 536 21.96 -41.21 -5.75
C GLY A 536 22.76 -40.06 -5.11
N MET A 537 24.02 -39.92 -5.52
CA MET A 537 24.88 -38.82 -5.06
C MET A 537 24.52 -37.53 -5.77
N THR A 538 24.37 -36.44 -5.01
CA THR A 538 24.16 -35.10 -5.54
C THR A 538 24.96 -34.07 -4.77
N SER A 539 25.31 -32.98 -5.45
CA SER A 539 25.81 -31.76 -4.82
C SER A 539 24.69 -30.92 -4.20
N ALA A 540 23.49 -30.91 -4.81
CA ALA A 540 22.36 -30.06 -4.41
C ALA A 540 21.05 -30.39 -5.15
N VAL A 541 19.93 -29.89 -4.63
CA VAL A 541 18.67 -29.83 -5.38
C VAL A 541 18.73 -28.68 -6.38
N ASN A 542 18.40 -28.95 -7.64
CA ASN A 542 18.34 -27.98 -8.73
C ASN A 542 16.97 -27.32 -8.77
N ASP A 543 16.83 -26.16 -8.12
CA ASP A 543 15.50 -25.58 -7.89
C ASP A 543 14.87 -24.97 -9.15
N ILE A 544 15.66 -24.35 -10.03
CA ILE A 544 15.19 -23.77 -11.30
C ILE A 544 14.63 -24.87 -12.19
N ALA A 545 15.40 -25.94 -12.42
CA ALA A 545 14.93 -27.06 -13.24
C ALA A 545 13.70 -27.72 -12.60
N SER A 546 13.70 -27.84 -11.27
CA SER A 546 12.58 -28.44 -10.55
C SER A 546 11.28 -27.64 -10.71
N MET A 547 11.34 -26.33 -10.47
CA MET A 547 10.17 -25.44 -10.59
C MET A 547 9.67 -25.31 -12.04
N LYS A 548 10.57 -25.24 -13.02
CA LYS A 548 10.19 -25.10 -14.43
C LYS A 548 9.62 -26.39 -15.02
N ALA A 549 10.07 -27.56 -14.54
CA ALA A 549 9.60 -28.85 -15.02
C ALA A 549 8.43 -29.44 -14.23
N GLY A 550 8.23 -29.02 -12.96
CA GLY A 550 7.29 -29.66 -12.05
C GLY A 550 7.74 -31.04 -11.57
N ALA A 551 9.06 -31.28 -11.52
CA ALA A 551 9.66 -32.53 -11.04
C ALA A 551 10.80 -32.22 -10.07
N LEU A 552 11.20 -33.16 -9.21
CA LEU A 552 12.39 -32.94 -8.38
C LEU A 552 13.63 -33.27 -9.19
N VAL A 553 14.48 -32.27 -9.42
CA VAL A 553 15.72 -32.39 -10.18
C VAL A 553 16.90 -32.14 -9.26
N THR A 554 17.91 -33.00 -9.31
CA THR A 554 19.16 -32.82 -8.57
C THR A 554 20.30 -32.45 -9.51
N PHE A 555 21.32 -31.77 -8.99
CA PHE A 555 22.58 -31.60 -9.70
C PHE A 555 23.37 -32.92 -9.68
N PRO A 556 24.22 -33.18 -10.68
CA PRO A 556 25.17 -34.27 -10.58
C PRO A 556 26.23 -33.98 -9.49
N PRO A 557 26.98 -35.00 -9.05
CA PRO A 557 28.10 -34.83 -8.14
C PRO A 557 29.12 -33.80 -8.65
N LEU A 558 29.89 -33.21 -7.73
CA LEU A 558 30.99 -32.32 -8.10
C LEU A 558 32.01 -33.07 -8.97
N PRO A 559 32.58 -32.42 -9.99
CA PRO A 559 33.58 -33.04 -10.85
C PRO A 559 34.84 -33.40 -10.06
N ALA A 560 35.43 -34.56 -10.37
CA ALA A 560 36.62 -35.06 -9.68
C ALA A 560 37.82 -34.11 -9.79
N GLU A 561 37.98 -33.48 -10.95
CA GLU A 561 38.98 -32.43 -11.19
C GLU A 561 38.26 -31.08 -11.31
N LYS A 562 38.90 -30.02 -10.81
CA LYS A 562 38.35 -28.67 -10.93
C LYS A 562 38.45 -28.21 -12.39
N PRO A 563 37.34 -27.98 -13.10
CA PRO A 563 37.42 -27.42 -14.45
C PRO A 563 38.04 -26.02 -14.41
N GLU A 564 38.77 -25.66 -15.48
CA GLU A 564 39.38 -24.34 -15.59
C GLU A 564 38.32 -23.24 -15.63
N LYS A 565 38.47 -22.22 -14.78
CA LYS A 565 37.57 -21.08 -14.71
C LYS A 565 37.78 -20.15 -15.92
N LYS A 566 37.05 -20.37 -17.01
CA LYS A 566 37.15 -19.59 -18.26
C LYS A 566 36.24 -18.35 -18.27
N TYR A 567 36.45 -17.40 -17.35
CA TYR A 567 35.81 -16.05 -17.36
C TYR A 567 34.41 -15.90 -16.75
N SER A 568 33.83 -16.89 -16.05
CA SER A 568 32.55 -16.71 -15.34
C SER A 568 32.75 -16.38 -13.86
N SER A 569 31.97 -15.45 -13.30
CA SER A 569 31.82 -15.31 -11.83
C SER A 569 30.82 -16.32 -11.25
N SER A 570 30.03 -17.01 -12.10
CA SER A 570 29.14 -18.09 -11.67
C SER A 570 29.94 -19.36 -11.45
N ASP A 571 29.49 -20.20 -10.52
CA ASP A 571 30.06 -21.52 -10.31
C ASP A 571 29.42 -22.62 -11.20
N ARG A 572 28.49 -22.22 -12.09
CA ARG A 572 27.88 -23.08 -13.12
C ARG A 572 28.90 -23.74 -14.05
N PHE A 573 30.10 -23.15 -14.17
CA PHE A 573 31.18 -23.72 -14.99
C PHE A 573 31.61 -25.13 -14.54
N LEU A 574 31.34 -25.51 -13.28
CA LEU A 574 31.62 -26.87 -12.82
C LEU A 574 30.88 -27.94 -13.62
N TRP A 575 29.69 -27.61 -14.12
CA TRP A 575 28.81 -28.51 -14.85
C TRP A 575 28.70 -28.17 -16.33
N GLU A 576 29.54 -27.28 -16.84
CA GLU A 576 29.49 -26.87 -18.25
C GLU A 576 29.75 -28.04 -19.21
N ALA A 577 30.59 -28.99 -18.81
CA ALA A 577 30.93 -30.17 -19.62
C ALA A 577 29.97 -31.35 -19.42
N SER A 578 29.43 -31.52 -18.20
CA SER A 578 28.63 -32.68 -17.81
C SER A 578 27.11 -32.44 -17.83
N GLY A 579 26.67 -31.18 -17.83
CA GLY A 579 25.28 -30.79 -17.61
C GLY A 579 24.91 -30.68 -16.13
N THR A 580 23.80 -30.00 -15.85
CA THR A 580 23.32 -29.66 -14.49
C THR A 580 22.20 -30.58 -13.98
N VAL A 581 21.88 -31.63 -14.74
CA VAL A 581 20.83 -32.60 -14.38
C VAL A 581 21.49 -33.92 -14.02
N GLY A 582 21.39 -34.31 -12.76
CA GLY A 582 21.83 -35.60 -12.23
C GLY A 582 20.70 -36.63 -12.31
N SER A 583 19.82 -36.59 -11.32
CA SER A 583 18.64 -37.45 -11.21
C SER A 583 17.37 -36.60 -11.25
N VAL A 584 16.32 -37.18 -11.84
CA VAL A 584 14.99 -36.58 -11.93
C VAL A 584 13.99 -37.54 -11.31
N PHE A 585 13.26 -37.08 -10.31
CA PHE A 585 12.11 -37.79 -9.75
C PHE A 585 10.82 -37.14 -10.22
N ASN A 586 10.01 -37.92 -10.91
CA ASN A 586 8.69 -37.50 -11.36
C ASN A 586 7.64 -37.84 -10.29
N PRO A 587 7.00 -36.85 -9.65
CA PRO A 587 6.06 -37.09 -8.55
C PRO A 587 4.79 -37.84 -8.99
N TRP A 588 4.39 -37.73 -10.26
CA TRP A 588 3.22 -38.41 -10.82
C TRP A 588 3.46 -39.89 -11.12
N THR A 589 4.60 -40.21 -11.75
CA THR A 589 4.92 -41.61 -12.09
C THR A 589 5.67 -42.35 -10.97
N ARG A 590 6.25 -41.60 -10.03
CA ARG A 590 7.12 -42.09 -8.95
C ARG A 590 8.35 -42.82 -9.47
N GLU A 591 8.82 -42.40 -10.64
CA GLU A 591 10.01 -42.94 -11.28
C GLU A 591 11.20 -42.00 -11.08
N VAL A 592 12.38 -42.61 -10.90
CA VAL A 592 13.66 -41.90 -10.88
C VAL A 592 14.40 -42.21 -12.17
N THR A 593 14.73 -41.17 -12.92
CA THR A 593 15.50 -41.27 -14.17
C THR A 593 16.77 -40.46 -14.10
N ALA A 594 17.83 -40.94 -14.76
CA ALA A 594 18.98 -40.09 -15.07
C ALA A 594 18.63 -39.13 -16.21
N ALA A 595 19.36 -38.02 -16.35
CA ALA A 595 19.12 -37.01 -17.39
C ALA A 595 18.90 -37.62 -18.80
N ALA A 596 19.80 -38.52 -19.24
CA ALA A 596 19.77 -39.14 -20.56
C ALA A 596 18.58 -40.09 -20.82
N LYS A 597 17.71 -40.33 -19.84
CA LYS A 597 16.49 -41.14 -19.97
C LYS A 597 15.24 -40.36 -19.56
N THR A 598 15.39 -39.08 -19.25
CA THR A 598 14.30 -38.26 -18.74
C THR A 598 13.55 -37.63 -19.92
N PRO A 599 12.25 -37.96 -20.10
CA PRO A 599 11.42 -37.32 -21.12
C PRO A 599 10.98 -35.92 -20.66
N GLY A 600 10.56 -35.10 -21.63
CA GLY A 600 9.99 -33.77 -21.34
C GLY A 600 11.02 -32.72 -20.90
N LEU A 601 10.54 -31.69 -20.20
CA LEU A 601 11.33 -30.46 -19.97
C LEU A 601 12.44 -30.62 -18.92
N ALA A 602 12.31 -31.53 -17.96
CA ALA A 602 13.21 -31.64 -16.81
C ALA A 602 14.69 -31.82 -17.17
N ALA A 603 14.98 -32.46 -18.29
CA ALA A 603 16.33 -32.63 -18.83
C ALA A 603 16.50 -32.09 -20.25
N ALA A 604 15.51 -31.36 -20.79
CA ALA A 604 15.62 -30.80 -22.13
C ALA A 604 16.48 -29.52 -22.14
N SER A 605 17.09 -29.24 -23.29
CA SER A 605 17.71 -27.95 -23.57
C SER A 605 16.85 -27.11 -24.51
N VAL A 606 16.83 -25.81 -24.28
CA VAL A 606 16.00 -24.85 -25.02
C VAL A 606 16.85 -23.67 -25.46
N GLY A 607 16.76 -23.29 -26.72
CA GLY A 607 17.51 -22.16 -27.26
C GLY A 607 17.12 -21.78 -28.69
N ILE A 608 17.86 -20.84 -29.28
CA ILE A 608 17.71 -20.44 -30.67
C ILE A 608 18.95 -20.87 -31.45
N THR A 609 18.77 -21.88 -32.29
CA THR A 609 19.81 -22.42 -33.18
C THR A 609 19.76 -21.75 -34.55
N GLN A 610 20.84 -21.87 -35.31
CA GLN A 610 20.92 -21.43 -36.71
C GLN A 610 20.89 -22.64 -37.64
N ILE A 611 20.19 -22.53 -38.77
CA ILE A 611 20.25 -23.48 -39.88
C ILE A 611 20.52 -22.70 -41.18
N ALA A 612 21.43 -23.21 -42.01
CA ALA A 612 21.65 -22.67 -43.35
C ALA A 612 20.53 -23.13 -44.29
N VAL A 613 19.86 -22.17 -44.94
CA VAL A 613 18.80 -22.40 -45.92
C VAL A 613 19.22 -21.68 -47.21
N GLY A 614 19.87 -22.42 -48.12
CA GLY A 614 20.50 -21.83 -49.30
C GLY A 614 21.68 -20.93 -48.90
N GLU A 615 21.67 -19.67 -49.36
CA GLU A 615 22.66 -18.65 -48.97
C GLU A 615 22.27 -17.89 -47.68
N ALA A 616 21.07 -18.12 -47.14
CA ALA A 616 20.57 -17.43 -45.95
C ALA A 616 20.73 -18.28 -44.67
N VAL A 617 20.82 -17.62 -43.52
CA VAL A 617 20.81 -18.26 -42.20
C VAL A 617 19.45 -18.01 -41.55
N GLU A 618 18.73 -19.08 -41.23
CA GLU A 618 17.46 -19.03 -40.52
C GLU A 618 17.68 -19.34 -39.02
N GLY A 619 17.11 -18.50 -38.15
CA GLY A 619 17.03 -18.79 -36.73
C GLY A 619 15.86 -19.71 -36.42
N ARG A 620 16.04 -20.68 -35.52
CA ARG A 620 14.96 -21.58 -35.09
C ARG A 620 14.95 -21.75 -33.58
N ILE A 621 13.77 -21.66 -32.97
CA ILE A 621 13.58 -22.06 -31.57
C ILE A 621 13.66 -23.58 -31.54
N THR A 622 14.58 -24.10 -30.76
CA THR A 622 14.84 -25.53 -30.68
C THR A 622 14.73 -25.99 -29.24
N VAL A 623 13.93 -27.03 -29.03
CA VAL A 623 13.92 -27.82 -27.79
C VAL A 623 14.49 -29.18 -28.11
N LYS A 624 15.53 -29.58 -27.39
CA LYS A 624 16.18 -30.87 -27.55
C LYS A 624 16.04 -31.69 -26.25
N PRO A 625 15.18 -32.72 -26.24
CA PRO A 625 15.09 -33.67 -25.14
C PRO A 625 16.42 -34.42 -24.91
N ALA A 626 16.75 -34.71 -23.65
CA ALA A 626 17.97 -35.46 -23.33
C ALA A 626 17.86 -36.97 -23.60
N ASP A 627 16.64 -37.51 -23.60
CA ASP A 627 16.36 -38.92 -23.93
C ASP A 627 16.47 -39.23 -25.43
N GLY A 628 16.72 -38.21 -26.27
CA GLY A 628 16.83 -38.35 -27.71
C GLY A 628 15.48 -38.46 -28.44
N SER A 629 14.36 -38.28 -27.74
CA SER A 629 13.03 -38.19 -28.35
C SER A 629 12.90 -36.98 -29.27
N SER A 630 11.83 -36.96 -30.08
CA SER A 630 11.52 -35.86 -30.98
C SER A 630 11.47 -34.53 -30.23
N GLY A 631 12.34 -33.60 -30.63
CA GLY A 631 12.32 -32.22 -30.16
C GLY A 631 11.38 -31.34 -30.99
N VAL A 632 11.35 -30.05 -30.66
CA VAL A 632 10.67 -29.02 -31.46
C VAL A 632 11.69 -28.18 -32.22
N SER A 633 11.36 -27.74 -33.43
CA SER A 633 12.16 -26.76 -34.18
C SER A 633 11.26 -25.79 -34.94
N ILE A 634 11.05 -24.60 -34.39
CA ILE A 634 10.11 -23.58 -34.87
C ILE A 634 10.89 -22.49 -35.62
N PRO A 635 10.54 -22.15 -36.88
CA PRO A 635 11.19 -21.07 -37.61
C PRO A 635 10.92 -19.71 -36.95
N LEU A 636 11.96 -18.90 -36.76
CA LEU A 636 11.82 -17.52 -36.27
C LEU A 636 11.68 -16.56 -37.43
N ALA A 637 10.61 -15.76 -37.41
CA ALA A 637 10.45 -14.67 -38.36
C ALA A 637 11.61 -13.66 -38.22
N PRO A 638 12.20 -13.17 -39.32
CA PRO A 638 13.25 -12.15 -39.28
C PRO A 638 12.84 -10.94 -38.45
N GLY A 639 13.76 -10.42 -37.62
CA GLY A 639 13.51 -9.28 -36.74
C GLY A 639 12.76 -9.59 -35.44
N THR A 640 12.49 -10.86 -35.13
CA THR A 640 11.83 -11.25 -33.86
C THR A 640 12.75 -11.11 -32.64
N THR A 641 14.06 -11.28 -32.83
CA THR A 641 15.06 -11.27 -31.75
C THR A 641 15.85 -9.96 -31.74
N PHE A 642 16.30 -9.55 -30.56
CA PHE A 642 17.16 -8.38 -30.38
C PHE A 642 18.58 -8.62 -30.89
N ALA A 643 19.15 -9.79 -30.58
CA ALA A 643 20.45 -10.23 -31.08
C ALA A 643 20.27 -11.23 -32.23
N PRO A 644 21.26 -11.40 -33.12
CA PRO A 644 21.17 -12.39 -34.18
C PRO A 644 20.98 -13.80 -33.61
N PRO A 645 20.26 -14.70 -34.31
CA PRO A 645 20.32 -16.13 -34.01
C PRO A 645 21.79 -16.56 -33.87
N GLY A 646 22.14 -17.49 -32.98
CA GLY A 646 23.54 -17.85 -32.75
C GLY A 646 24.30 -16.98 -31.73
N ASP A 647 23.71 -15.88 -31.25
CA ASP A 647 24.25 -15.14 -30.10
C ASP A 647 24.11 -15.96 -28.81
N LYS A 648 25.12 -15.94 -27.95
CA LYS A 648 25.13 -16.63 -26.65
C LYS A 648 23.91 -16.29 -25.76
N LEU A 649 23.32 -15.10 -25.92
CA LEU A 649 22.11 -14.66 -25.22
C LEU A 649 20.91 -15.58 -25.46
N TYR A 650 20.88 -16.32 -26.57
CA TYR A 650 19.79 -17.21 -26.93
C TYR A 650 20.13 -18.70 -26.82
N ASN A 651 21.19 -19.06 -26.09
CA ASN A 651 21.60 -20.46 -25.87
C ASN A 651 21.69 -21.32 -27.17
N PRO A 652 22.48 -20.89 -28.17
CA PRO A 652 22.54 -21.56 -29.47
C PRO A 652 23.24 -22.92 -29.42
N GLN A 653 24.00 -23.18 -28.36
CA GLN A 653 24.66 -24.46 -28.10
C GLN A 653 23.71 -25.48 -27.44
N LEU A 654 22.48 -25.08 -27.12
CA LEU A 654 21.49 -25.93 -26.45
C LEU A 654 22.04 -26.56 -25.17
N LYS A 655 22.62 -25.72 -24.31
CA LYS A 655 22.89 -26.11 -22.93
C LYS A 655 21.55 -26.28 -22.18
N ASP A 656 21.54 -27.06 -21.11
CA ASP A 656 20.33 -27.24 -20.29
C ASP A 656 19.81 -25.89 -19.73
N LEU A 657 18.59 -25.92 -19.19
CA LEU A 657 17.87 -24.70 -18.79
C LEU A 657 18.64 -23.85 -17.76
N VAL A 658 19.39 -24.48 -16.84
CA VAL A 658 20.13 -23.77 -15.79
C VAL A 658 21.42 -23.17 -16.32
N LEU A 659 22.15 -23.89 -17.17
CA LEU A 659 23.31 -23.34 -17.86
C LEU A 659 22.91 -22.22 -18.83
N ALA A 660 21.73 -22.34 -19.45
CA ALA A 660 21.18 -21.33 -20.33
C ALA A 660 20.87 -20.05 -19.57
N ASP A 661 20.32 -20.12 -18.35
CA ASP A 661 19.78 -18.99 -17.59
C ASP A 661 20.84 -17.90 -17.22
N GLY A 662 22.14 -18.23 -17.25
CA GLY A 662 23.26 -17.29 -17.06
C GLY A 662 23.26 -16.47 -15.75
N ASN A 663 24.37 -15.77 -15.46
CA ASN A 663 24.44 -14.84 -14.33
C ASN A 663 23.65 -13.57 -14.65
N HIS A 664 22.54 -13.32 -13.94
CA HIS A 664 21.77 -12.07 -13.99
C HIS A 664 20.99 -11.83 -15.30
N GLY A 665 20.20 -12.80 -15.76
CA GLY A 665 19.19 -12.57 -16.81
C GLY A 665 19.79 -12.29 -18.20
N ASP A 666 20.92 -12.92 -18.50
CA ASP A 666 21.54 -12.89 -19.84
C ASP A 666 20.83 -13.85 -20.81
N SER A 667 20.20 -14.92 -20.31
CA SER A 667 19.38 -15.76 -21.16
C SER A 667 18.10 -15.06 -21.55
N LEU A 668 17.89 -14.96 -22.85
CA LEU A 668 16.67 -14.44 -23.43
C LEU A 668 15.71 -15.57 -23.84
N VAL A 669 15.97 -16.80 -23.41
CA VAL A 669 15.11 -17.97 -23.63
C VAL A 669 14.93 -18.73 -22.33
N THR A 670 13.69 -19.06 -22.00
CA THR A 670 13.33 -19.96 -20.90
C THR A 670 12.14 -20.82 -21.31
N ALA A 671 11.79 -21.81 -20.51
CA ALA A 671 10.62 -22.63 -20.72
C ALA A 671 10.01 -23.10 -19.40
N VAL A 672 8.70 -23.31 -19.39
CA VAL A 672 7.95 -23.87 -18.26
C VAL A 672 6.97 -24.92 -18.75
N SER A 673 6.90 -26.05 -18.05
CA SER A 673 5.91 -27.09 -18.31
C SER A 673 4.63 -26.74 -17.55
N ALA A 674 3.51 -26.68 -18.25
CA ALA A 674 2.20 -26.46 -17.64
C ALA A 674 1.21 -27.51 -18.18
N PRO A 675 0.10 -27.77 -17.45
CA PRO A 675 -0.98 -28.60 -17.95
C PRO A 675 -1.40 -28.22 -19.38
N GLY A 676 -1.32 -29.18 -20.30
CA GLY A 676 -1.71 -29.04 -21.70
C GLY A 676 -0.65 -28.45 -22.64
N ALA A 677 0.40 -27.79 -22.14
CA ALA A 677 1.43 -27.19 -23.00
C ALA A 677 2.74 -26.90 -22.26
N THR A 678 3.87 -27.12 -22.95
CA THR A 678 5.15 -26.50 -22.58
C THR A 678 5.22 -25.11 -23.20
N ILE A 679 5.44 -24.08 -22.37
CA ILE A 679 5.55 -22.70 -22.82
C ILE A 679 7.02 -22.32 -22.93
N ILE A 680 7.47 -22.02 -24.15
CA ILE A 680 8.79 -21.48 -24.43
C ILE A 680 8.67 -19.97 -24.50
N MET A 681 9.45 -19.26 -23.70
CA MET A 681 9.45 -17.80 -23.66
C MET A 681 10.74 -17.26 -24.25
N VAL A 682 10.61 -16.39 -25.25
CA VAL A 682 11.73 -15.73 -25.94
C VAL A 682 11.62 -14.23 -25.75
N ARG A 683 12.65 -13.58 -25.22
CA ARG A 683 12.70 -12.13 -25.07
C ARG A 683 13.03 -11.49 -26.43
N THR A 684 12.10 -10.66 -26.90
CA THR A 684 12.14 -10.06 -28.25
C THR A 684 12.69 -8.63 -28.23
N GLY A 685 12.47 -7.88 -27.14
CA GLY A 685 13.02 -6.53 -27.00
C GLY A 685 14.45 -6.51 -26.42
N THR A 686 15.03 -5.31 -26.25
CA THR A 686 16.39 -5.17 -25.69
C THR A 686 16.48 -5.76 -24.27
N ARG A 687 17.69 -6.06 -23.81
CA ARG A 687 17.94 -6.59 -22.45
C ARG A 687 17.23 -5.81 -21.33
N TYR A 688 17.04 -4.49 -21.50
CA TYR A 688 16.52 -3.59 -20.46
C TYR A 688 15.08 -3.11 -20.70
N THR A 689 14.57 -3.24 -21.93
CA THR A 689 13.20 -2.83 -22.29
C THR A 689 12.26 -4.02 -22.54
N GLY A 690 12.80 -5.25 -22.49
CA GLY A 690 12.41 -6.36 -23.34
C GLY A 690 11.02 -6.93 -23.10
N THR A 691 10.12 -6.66 -24.04
CA THR A 691 8.95 -7.49 -24.35
C THR A 691 9.38 -8.91 -24.67
N SER A 692 8.46 -9.84 -24.50
CA SER A 692 8.70 -11.26 -24.76
C SER A 692 7.62 -11.82 -25.68
N ARG A 693 7.92 -12.94 -26.32
CA ARG A 693 6.96 -13.75 -27.05
C ARG A 693 7.01 -15.16 -26.49
N ILE A 694 5.83 -15.71 -26.20
CA ILE A 694 5.68 -17.09 -25.77
C ILE A 694 5.17 -17.95 -26.91
N TYR A 695 5.64 -19.20 -26.95
CA TYR A 695 5.30 -20.24 -27.91
C TYR A 695 4.83 -21.45 -27.12
N ALA A 696 3.61 -21.91 -27.39
CA ALA A 696 3.07 -23.09 -26.73
C ALA A 696 3.31 -24.34 -27.58
N VAL A 697 3.89 -25.37 -26.98
CA VAL A 697 4.16 -26.65 -27.62
C VAL A 697 3.41 -27.74 -26.85
N GLY A 698 2.54 -28.48 -27.53
CA GLY A 698 1.79 -29.59 -26.93
C GLY A 698 2.66 -30.82 -26.71
N GLY A 699 2.12 -31.82 -25.99
CA GLY A 699 2.71 -33.16 -25.94
C GLY A 699 2.50 -33.92 -27.25
N GLU A 700 3.37 -34.88 -27.57
CA GLU A 700 3.08 -35.82 -28.67
C GLU A 700 1.80 -36.60 -28.33
N ALA A 701 0.85 -36.65 -29.28
CA ALA A 701 -0.24 -37.60 -29.21
C ALA A 701 0.35 -39.00 -29.36
N ARG A 702 0.21 -39.84 -28.32
CA ARG A 702 0.53 -41.26 -28.42
C ARG A 702 -0.51 -41.99 -29.26
#